data_AF-A0A2S9Z3N3-F1
#
_entry.id   AF-A0A2S9Z3N3-F1
#
_cell.length_a   1.000
_cell.length_b   1.000
_cell.length_c   1.000
_cell.angle_alpha   90.00
_cell.angle_beta   90.00
_cell.angle_gamma   90.00
#
_symmetry.space_group_name_H-M   'P 1'
#
loop_
_entity.id
_entity.type
_entity.pdbx_description
1 polymer ?
#
loop_
_entity_poly.entity_id
_entity_poly.type
_entity_poly.pdbx_seq_one_letter_code
_entity_poly.pdbx_strand_id
1 'polypeptide(L)'
;MTALSRAELQTIIEAADFYMPVLTSANHMVYAIAHSEQPPLLHTVVRLPYASAQPPAAPADAEAGAAVPAATAADFPGDVDAAGAHAPGGQDATQVSASAAAAQAEQAPAELPVITLVDPGSIEWARDTYAGFLLAADAQSRQALVDVQHLLAGLPARRTLAAKALVSRVRALFSPPPAEALAEAQALREVFLQLRDGAYQSFQASQQLFQSAVALQESTGVALWEGDPRVPEEFVATARQRVLAAADCRDAEFRWIDADQLDALVAAVRAWDADPNSVVRLRAAAETALQALTQERVEVLLAQMPVEKLKDATSQRLRFSGLDAVGITTVAQVLAARVEDLTRVNGIGEATARRMKAAAQSLRAEAAARHATRIGHEPSPHAVELVGILHRYGQVLAQQPQDTARVQRLAGCARALPTAATLGAGDRLGQRRWLAFAENAGAHDPIDQLVDDLQWAQADPAIFAAARVLDPGPDVWEDYLRAPARYQSLLADLLRLDAEHVGFTDPDTIAAIRNLTLLRDYLTPDTFLRGYQAFGAKFAVVRRKTVLGDEMGLGKTIQAIAWAAHLAAADAGASHIVVVCPASVVLNWMRELAKFSTLPAVKAHGPDKEASRAQWVNQGGFLVCTFEGARALDLSAAETLIVDEAHLVKNPTARRSQAVAALIDQVDYALLLTGTPLENRVEEFTTLIRYVQPELLGRGATQMGAMAFARAIAPAYLRRNQVDVLDELPEKLEEDDIVELTAGDEAAYREAVASGSWMAMRRAAFLAGWQPPQDTAPDDPDRLDDPEGAAVEQDPGHAAAGRPAAAPAPSMPAKVERILDIVEEAESADRKVIVFTYFLDVLDVLQHYLGDRVVGTITGSVSAPQRQEMVDALGAAPAGAVLLAQITAGGVGLNIQAASVIVLAEPQVKPTIEDQAIARAFRMGQTRKVHVHRLIGADTVDERMLEILAPKRATFDSYARRSEVTSSTPDAVDITEPALAATIIAEERARLGFDAAAPIATEFGDVPAPAGVAAAPLGNTHTDTPKSAGTTGRPHNAEGTPGAEAPADTAPAETHHTAPQSTPAPPEENTP
;
A
#
# COMPACT_ATOMS: atom_id res chain seq x y z
N MET A 1 -36.69 -95.21 -8.40
CA MET A 1 -37.12 -94.01 -9.15
C MET A 1 -37.50 -94.44 -10.55
N THR A 2 -38.69 -94.07 -11.05
CA THR A 2 -39.10 -94.32 -12.43
C THR A 2 -38.37 -93.37 -13.37
N ALA A 3 -37.77 -93.88 -14.45
CA ALA A 3 -36.98 -93.07 -15.37
C ALA A 3 -37.88 -92.29 -16.35
N LEU A 4 -38.12 -91.00 -16.05
CA LEU A 4 -38.90 -90.01 -16.81
C LEU A 4 -39.07 -90.38 -18.29
N SER A 5 -40.29 -90.53 -18.77
CA SER A 5 -40.59 -90.94 -20.14
C SER A 5 -40.08 -89.95 -21.20
N ARG A 6 -40.05 -90.38 -22.47
CA ARG A 6 -39.73 -89.49 -23.61
C ARG A 6 -40.69 -88.29 -23.67
N ALA A 7 -41.97 -88.51 -23.34
CA ALA A 7 -42.98 -87.45 -23.30
C ALA A 7 -42.69 -86.46 -22.16
N GLU A 8 -42.44 -86.94 -20.94
CA GLU A 8 -42.10 -86.06 -19.80
C GLU A 8 -40.83 -85.23 -20.06
N LEU A 9 -39.79 -85.83 -20.66
CA LEU A 9 -38.56 -85.10 -21.04
C LEU A 9 -38.83 -84.02 -22.11
N GLN A 10 -39.69 -84.30 -23.09
CA GLN A 10 -40.11 -83.32 -24.09
C GLN A 10 -40.86 -82.14 -23.45
N THR A 11 -41.86 -82.42 -22.61
CA THR A 11 -42.64 -81.40 -21.89
C THR A 11 -41.80 -80.58 -20.92
N ILE A 12 -40.77 -81.17 -20.30
CA ILE A 12 -39.79 -80.46 -19.46
C ILE A 12 -38.96 -79.46 -20.28
N ILE A 13 -38.60 -79.79 -21.52
CA ILE A 13 -37.86 -78.88 -22.42
C ILE A 13 -38.77 -77.78 -22.96
N GLU A 14 -40.00 -78.12 -23.34
CA GLU A 14 -41.02 -77.15 -23.79
C GLU A 14 -41.38 -76.14 -22.68
N ALA A 15 -41.50 -76.61 -21.44
CA ALA A 15 -41.66 -75.73 -20.27
C ALA A 15 -40.43 -74.85 -20.05
N ALA A 16 -39.21 -75.39 -20.21
CA ALA A 16 -37.99 -74.57 -20.12
C ALA A 16 -37.97 -73.47 -21.19
N ASP A 17 -38.36 -73.77 -22.42
CA ASP A 17 -38.44 -72.79 -23.51
C ASP A 17 -39.54 -71.73 -23.27
N PHE A 18 -40.65 -72.09 -22.63
CA PHE A 18 -41.67 -71.13 -22.19
C PHE A 18 -41.16 -70.17 -21.10
N TYR A 19 -40.32 -70.62 -20.17
CA TYR A 19 -39.77 -69.79 -19.10
C TYR A 19 -38.43 -69.07 -19.46
N MET A 20 -37.81 -69.36 -20.60
CA MET A 20 -36.61 -68.63 -21.05
C MET A 20 -36.86 -67.11 -21.22
N PRO A 21 -37.96 -66.63 -21.88
CA PRO A 21 -38.30 -65.21 -21.92
C PRO A 21 -38.61 -64.61 -20.53
N VAL A 22 -39.13 -65.41 -19.61
CA VAL A 22 -39.45 -64.98 -18.23
C VAL A 22 -38.15 -64.67 -17.47
N LEU A 23 -37.13 -65.53 -17.57
CA LEU A 23 -35.79 -65.27 -17.04
C LEU A 23 -35.17 -64.00 -17.66
N THR A 24 -35.30 -63.80 -18.98
CA THR A 24 -34.81 -62.58 -19.65
C THR A 24 -35.50 -61.33 -19.11
N SER A 25 -36.82 -61.35 -18.93
CA SER A 25 -37.57 -60.22 -18.37
C SER A 25 -37.26 -59.98 -16.90
N ALA A 26 -37.06 -61.03 -16.09
CA ALA A 26 -36.66 -60.90 -14.69
C ALA A 26 -35.28 -60.24 -14.57
N ASN A 27 -34.30 -60.70 -15.37
CA ASN A 27 -32.98 -60.08 -15.43
C ASN A 27 -33.03 -58.60 -15.86
N HIS A 28 -33.89 -58.24 -16.82
CA HIS A 28 -34.09 -56.86 -17.24
C HIS A 28 -34.72 -56.00 -16.13
N MET A 29 -35.72 -56.50 -15.41
CA MET A 29 -36.35 -55.79 -14.30
C MET A 29 -35.41 -55.63 -13.09
N VAL A 30 -34.57 -56.63 -12.79
CA VAL A 30 -33.51 -56.51 -11.76
C VAL A 30 -32.42 -55.51 -12.18
N TYR A 31 -32.05 -55.49 -13.47
CA TYR A 31 -31.14 -54.49 -14.03
C TYR A 31 -31.73 -53.07 -13.94
N ALA A 32 -33.01 -52.89 -14.24
CA ALA A 32 -33.73 -51.63 -14.13
C ALA A 32 -33.77 -51.08 -12.70
N ILE A 33 -34.01 -51.93 -11.68
CA ILE A 33 -33.90 -51.54 -10.27
C ILE A 33 -32.50 -50.96 -10.00
N ALA A 34 -31.44 -51.71 -10.35
CA ALA A 34 -30.05 -51.31 -10.11
C ALA A 34 -29.61 -50.06 -10.91
N HIS A 35 -30.30 -49.68 -11.99
CA HIS A 35 -30.07 -48.45 -12.72
C HIS A 35 -30.92 -47.28 -12.20
N SER A 36 -32.13 -47.52 -11.70
CA SER A 36 -32.93 -46.51 -11.00
C SER A 36 -32.34 -46.10 -9.64
N GLU A 37 -31.40 -46.90 -9.10
CA GLU A 37 -30.59 -46.55 -7.93
C GLU A 37 -29.36 -45.68 -8.27
N GLN A 38 -29.06 -45.43 -9.54
CA GLN A 38 -28.01 -44.52 -10.00
C GLN A 38 -28.55 -43.08 -10.21
N PRO A 39 -27.71 -42.04 -10.08
CA PRO A 39 -28.07 -40.68 -10.47
C PRO A 39 -28.23 -40.54 -12.00
N PRO A 40 -29.14 -39.67 -12.50
CA PRO A 40 -29.19 -39.29 -13.92
C PRO A 40 -27.93 -38.52 -14.35
N LEU A 41 -27.65 -38.47 -15.65
CA LEU A 41 -26.57 -37.63 -16.19
C LEU A 41 -27.09 -36.21 -16.41
N LEU A 42 -26.38 -35.22 -15.85
CA LEU A 42 -26.69 -33.80 -16.01
C LEU A 42 -25.74 -33.19 -17.06
N HIS A 43 -26.24 -32.94 -18.27
CA HIS A 43 -25.40 -32.42 -19.37
C HIS A 43 -25.16 -30.90 -19.31
N THR A 44 -25.94 -30.14 -18.53
CA THR A 44 -25.71 -28.71 -18.28
C THR A 44 -25.98 -28.36 -16.83
N VAL A 45 -24.90 -28.14 -16.07
CA VAL A 45 -24.90 -27.68 -14.68
C VAL A 45 -24.05 -26.42 -14.59
N VAL A 46 -24.58 -25.36 -13.97
CA VAL A 46 -23.89 -24.09 -13.72
C VAL A 46 -23.88 -23.85 -12.22
N ARG A 47 -22.70 -23.69 -11.61
CA ARG A 47 -22.57 -23.30 -10.20
C ARG A 47 -22.26 -21.80 -10.11
N LEU A 48 -23.12 -21.04 -9.46
CA LEU A 48 -23.05 -19.58 -9.32
C LEU A 48 -22.72 -19.22 -7.87
N PRO A 49 -21.54 -18.65 -7.56
CA PRO A 49 -21.28 -18.07 -6.24
C PRO A 49 -22.09 -16.77 -6.10
N TYR A 50 -23.01 -16.73 -5.12
CA TYR A 50 -23.96 -15.62 -4.96
C TYR A 50 -24.05 -15.17 -3.49
N ALA A 51 -23.54 -13.95 -3.22
CA ALA A 51 -23.45 -13.39 -1.88
C ALA A 51 -24.61 -12.44 -1.56
N SER A 52 -25.07 -12.42 -0.30
CA SER A 52 -25.94 -11.37 0.22
C SER A 52 -25.22 -10.02 0.25
N ALA A 53 -25.96 -8.92 0.03
CA ALA A 53 -25.38 -7.57 0.06
C ALA A 53 -25.00 -7.10 1.49
N GLN A 54 -25.71 -7.59 2.50
CA GLN A 54 -25.41 -7.29 3.91
C GLN A 54 -24.36 -8.27 4.45
N PRO A 55 -23.39 -7.79 5.25
CA PRO A 55 -22.59 -8.67 6.09
C PRO A 55 -23.50 -9.38 7.12
N PRO A 56 -23.12 -10.56 7.63
CA PRO A 56 -23.87 -11.19 8.71
C PRO A 56 -23.92 -10.24 9.91
N ALA A 57 -25.13 -9.92 10.36
CA ALA A 57 -25.31 -9.09 11.54
C ALA A 57 -24.58 -9.74 12.72
N ALA A 58 -23.76 -8.96 13.43
CA ALA A 58 -23.13 -9.42 14.66
C ALA A 58 -24.23 -9.92 15.62
N PRO A 59 -24.09 -11.11 16.23
CA PRO A 59 -25.17 -11.73 16.98
C PRO A 59 -25.58 -10.82 18.15
N ALA A 60 -26.81 -10.31 18.07
CA ALA A 60 -27.45 -9.66 19.20
C ALA A 60 -27.67 -10.68 20.33
N ASP A 61 -27.73 -10.16 21.56
CA ASP A 61 -28.14 -10.85 22.78
C ASP A 61 -27.25 -12.02 23.24
N ALA A 62 -26.14 -11.65 23.90
CA ALA A 62 -25.40 -12.51 24.83
C ALA A 62 -25.25 -11.84 26.21
N GLU A 63 -26.37 -11.45 26.83
CA GLU A 63 -26.39 -11.00 28.23
C GLU A 63 -26.03 -12.14 29.20
N ALA A 64 -24.76 -12.25 29.59
CA ALA A 64 -24.34 -12.99 30.77
C ALA A 64 -23.05 -12.40 31.36
N GLY A 65 -23.15 -11.74 32.51
CA GLY A 65 -22.00 -11.05 33.13
C GLY A 65 -20.97 -12.02 33.74
N ALA A 66 -19.69 -11.76 33.46
CA ALA A 66 -18.55 -12.38 34.15
C ALA A 66 -17.79 -11.30 34.95
N ALA A 67 -17.79 -11.41 36.28
CA ALA A 67 -17.08 -10.47 37.14
C ALA A 67 -15.56 -10.73 37.13
N VAL A 68 -14.76 -9.67 37.16
CA VAL A 68 -13.30 -9.74 37.28
C VAL A 68 -12.90 -10.21 38.69
N PRO A 69 -12.15 -11.32 38.84
CA PRO A 69 -11.48 -11.64 40.09
C PRO A 69 -10.08 -11.02 40.11
N ALA A 70 -9.82 -10.14 41.08
CA ALA A 70 -8.48 -9.59 41.30
C ALA A 70 -7.52 -10.67 41.87
N ALA A 71 -6.25 -10.63 41.46
CA ALA A 71 -5.23 -11.52 42.00
C ALA A 71 -4.58 -10.95 43.26
N THR A 72 -4.56 -11.73 44.35
CA THR A 72 -3.80 -11.43 45.59
C THR A 72 -3.10 -12.70 46.09
N ALA A 73 -1.89 -12.56 46.62
CA ALA A 73 -0.95 -13.64 46.88
C ALA A 73 -1.14 -14.40 48.21
N ALA A 74 -0.56 -15.61 48.30
CA ALA A 74 -0.06 -16.22 49.53
C ALA A 74 0.97 -17.35 49.24
N ASP A 75 1.82 -17.60 50.24
CA ASP A 75 3.13 -18.28 50.28
C ASP A 75 3.22 -19.81 49.99
N PHE A 76 4.40 -20.21 49.48
CA PHE A 76 5.40 -21.22 49.96
C PHE A 76 5.07 -22.19 51.15
N PRO A 77 5.87 -23.26 51.43
CA PRO A 77 7.13 -23.75 50.79
C PRO A 77 7.24 -25.29 50.54
N GLY A 78 8.40 -25.78 50.03
CA GLY A 78 8.90 -27.14 50.34
C GLY A 78 9.86 -27.81 49.32
N ASP A 79 11.13 -27.98 49.70
CA ASP A 79 12.09 -28.95 49.11
C ASP A 79 11.80 -30.41 49.63
N VAL A 80 12.47 -31.53 49.30
CA VAL A 80 13.87 -31.79 48.86
C VAL A 80 14.02 -33.17 48.14
N ASP A 81 15.11 -33.30 47.36
CA ASP A 81 15.99 -34.48 47.15
C ASP A 81 15.53 -35.87 46.60
N ALA A 82 16.11 -36.17 45.41
CA ALA A 82 17.09 -37.26 45.16
C ALA A 82 16.71 -38.65 44.58
N ALA A 83 17.67 -39.13 43.75
CA ALA A 83 18.06 -40.52 43.46
C ALA A 83 17.13 -41.48 42.67
N GLY A 84 17.33 -41.51 41.35
CA GLY A 84 18.22 -42.53 40.78
C GLY A 84 17.65 -43.89 40.33
N ALA A 85 17.59 -44.06 39.00
CA ALA A 85 17.68 -45.32 38.24
C ALA A 85 16.61 -46.42 38.44
N HIS A 86 15.75 -46.58 37.42
CA HIS A 86 15.80 -47.78 36.56
C HIS A 86 15.07 -47.52 35.23
N ALA A 87 15.67 -47.92 34.10
CA ALA A 87 14.99 -47.94 32.79
C ALA A 87 14.20 -49.25 32.62
N PRO A 88 13.03 -49.18 31.97
CA PRO A 88 12.91 -49.71 30.62
C PRO A 88 12.40 -48.66 29.62
N GLY A 89 12.56 -48.93 28.32
CA GLY A 89 12.12 -48.02 27.26
C GLY A 89 10.91 -48.54 26.48
N GLY A 90 10.30 -47.64 25.70
CA GLY A 90 9.28 -47.96 24.70
C GLY A 90 7.95 -47.24 24.92
N GLN A 91 7.61 -46.36 23.97
CA GLN A 91 6.23 -45.98 23.59
C GLN A 91 5.31 -45.42 24.71
N ASP A 92 5.29 -44.09 24.87
CA ASP A 92 4.15 -43.27 24.41
C ASP A 92 4.37 -41.78 24.69
N ALA A 93 4.18 -40.94 23.66
CA ALA A 93 4.41 -39.48 23.73
C ALA A 93 3.59 -38.70 22.68
N THR A 94 2.31 -39.06 22.50
CA THR A 94 1.43 -38.53 21.43
C THR A 94 0.07 -38.03 21.93
N GLN A 95 -0.08 -37.75 23.24
CA GLN A 95 -1.33 -37.27 23.85
C GLN A 95 -1.17 -36.02 24.75
N VAL A 96 -0.45 -34.98 24.27
CA VAL A 96 -0.50 -33.63 24.88
C VAL A 96 -0.65 -32.52 23.82
N SER A 97 -0.26 -32.75 22.57
CA SER A 97 -0.39 -31.78 21.46
C SER A 97 -1.83 -31.55 20.94
N ALA A 98 -2.83 -32.25 21.50
CA ALA A 98 -4.18 -32.28 20.94
C ALA A 98 -5.08 -31.08 21.32
N SER A 99 -4.84 -30.37 22.43
CA SER A 99 -5.69 -29.25 22.87
C SER A 99 -5.25 -27.87 22.37
N ALA A 100 -4.05 -27.74 21.80
CA ALA A 100 -3.58 -26.50 21.18
C ALA A 100 -3.95 -26.41 19.68
N ALA A 101 -4.10 -27.54 19.00
CA ALA A 101 -4.49 -27.58 17.59
C ALA A 101 -5.99 -27.29 17.35
N ALA A 102 -6.84 -27.46 18.37
CA ALA A 102 -8.28 -27.25 18.28
C ALA A 102 -8.72 -25.77 18.30
N ALA A 103 -7.78 -24.83 18.44
CA ALA A 103 -8.04 -23.37 18.46
C ALA A 103 -7.50 -22.64 17.20
N GLN A 104 -7.05 -23.39 16.19
CA GLN A 104 -6.57 -22.86 14.91
C GLN A 104 -7.25 -23.56 13.71
N ALA A 105 -8.42 -24.15 13.93
CA ALA A 105 -9.30 -24.61 12.86
C ALA A 105 -10.22 -23.46 12.42
N GLU A 106 -10.15 -23.12 11.13
CA GLU A 106 -11.24 -22.51 10.35
C GLU A 106 -11.88 -21.22 10.89
N GLN A 107 -11.18 -20.12 10.71
CA GLN A 107 -11.75 -19.05 9.88
C GLN A 107 -11.12 -19.11 8.48
N ALA A 108 -11.51 -20.16 7.74
CA ALA A 108 -11.48 -20.09 6.28
C ALA A 108 -12.39 -18.93 5.83
N PRO A 109 -12.13 -18.26 4.69
CA PRO A 109 -13.09 -17.32 4.14
C PRO A 109 -14.43 -18.06 3.96
N ALA A 110 -15.50 -17.56 4.58
CA ALA A 110 -16.81 -18.21 4.54
C ALA A 110 -17.20 -18.44 3.08
N GLU A 111 -17.35 -19.71 2.69
CA GLU A 111 -17.60 -20.06 1.30
C GLU A 111 -18.90 -19.41 0.85
N LEU A 112 -18.84 -18.66 -0.25
CA LEU A 112 -20.00 -17.92 -0.76
C LEU A 112 -21.11 -18.91 -1.12
N PRO A 113 -22.39 -18.64 -0.76
CA PRO A 113 -23.49 -19.54 -1.09
C PRO A 113 -23.51 -19.85 -2.58
N VAL A 114 -23.53 -21.13 -2.94
CA VAL A 114 -23.50 -21.57 -4.34
C VAL A 114 -24.90 -21.95 -4.79
N ILE A 115 -25.47 -21.16 -5.69
CA ILE A 115 -26.69 -21.54 -6.40
C ILE A 115 -26.29 -22.49 -7.53
N THR A 116 -26.81 -23.70 -7.52
CA THR A 116 -26.66 -24.63 -8.64
C THR A 116 -27.87 -24.52 -9.55
N LEU A 117 -27.61 -24.24 -10.84
CA LEU A 117 -28.59 -24.23 -11.90
C LEU A 117 -28.43 -25.43 -12.84
N VAL A 118 -29.53 -26.08 -13.20
CA VAL A 118 -29.58 -27.19 -14.17
C VAL A 118 -30.67 -26.92 -15.21
N ASP A 119 -30.38 -27.17 -16.49
CA ASP A 119 -31.42 -27.17 -17.54
C ASP A 119 -32.19 -28.50 -17.45
N PRO A 120 -33.52 -28.51 -17.16
CA PRO A 120 -34.31 -29.74 -17.10
C PRO A 120 -34.30 -30.54 -18.40
N GLY A 121 -34.15 -29.87 -19.55
CA GLY A 121 -34.01 -30.48 -20.88
C GLY A 121 -32.65 -31.13 -21.12
N SER A 122 -31.66 -30.87 -20.26
CA SER A 122 -30.31 -31.46 -20.31
C SER A 122 -30.13 -32.70 -19.43
N ILE A 123 -31.19 -33.16 -18.75
CA ILE A 123 -31.14 -34.31 -17.82
C ILE A 123 -31.44 -35.60 -18.58
N GLU A 124 -30.45 -36.48 -18.70
CA GLU A 124 -30.61 -37.78 -19.34
C GLU A 124 -31.06 -38.84 -18.33
N TRP A 125 -32.25 -39.39 -18.57
CA TRP A 125 -32.88 -40.43 -17.76
C TRP A 125 -32.87 -41.79 -18.47
N ALA A 126 -32.61 -42.86 -17.71
CA ALA A 126 -32.81 -44.23 -18.20
C ALA A 126 -34.29 -44.48 -18.55
N ARG A 127 -34.59 -45.26 -19.59
CA ARG A 127 -35.97 -45.44 -20.10
C ARG A 127 -36.95 -46.11 -19.12
N ASP A 128 -36.41 -46.70 -18.07
CA ASP A 128 -37.05 -47.54 -17.07
C ASP A 128 -37.01 -46.94 -15.65
N THR A 129 -36.58 -45.68 -15.49
CA THR A 129 -36.51 -44.96 -14.19
C THR A 129 -37.77 -45.12 -13.34
N TYR A 130 -38.96 -44.79 -13.86
CA TYR A 130 -40.23 -44.93 -13.14
C TYR A 130 -40.58 -46.38 -12.79
N ALA A 131 -40.20 -47.32 -13.66
CA ALA A 131 -40.44 -48.74 -13.43
C ALA A 131 -39.48 -49.31 -12.36
N GLY A 132 -38.25 -48.81 -12.29
CA GLY A 132 -37.33 -49.07 -11.19
C GLY A 132 -37.77 -48.43 -9.88
N PHE A 133 -38.30 -47.20 -9.88
CA PHE A 133 -38.86 -46.55 -8.68
C PHE A 133 -39.96 -47.41 -8.02
N LEU A 134 -40.93 -47.92 -8.80
CA LEU A 134 -41.96 -48.85 -8.29
C LEU A 134 -41.36 -50.12 -7.67
N LEU A 135 -40.43 -50.77 -8.39
CA LEU A 135 -39.81 -52.02 -7.96
C LEU A 135 -38.74 -51.82 -6.85
N ALA A 136 -38.40 -50.57 -6.53
CA ALA A 136 -37.62 -50.21 -5.36
C ALA A 136 -38.49 -49.97 -4.13
N ALA A 137 -39.66 -49.34 -4.31
CA ALA A 137 -40.64 -49.11 -3.24
C ALA A 137 -41.35 -50.41 -2.80
N ASP A 138 -41.76 -51.27 -3.74
CA ASP A 138 -42.44 -52.53 -3.41
C ASP A 138 -41.46 -53.68 -3.12
N ALA A 139 -41.23 -53.92 -1.83
CA ALA A 139 -40.47 -55.05 -1.32
C ALA A 139 -41.05 -56.43 -1.76
N GLN A 140 -42.36 -56.54 -2.02
CA GLN A 140 -42.97 -57.81 -2.44
C GLN A 140 -42.65 -58.13 -3.91
N SER A 141 -42.78 -57.15 -4.82
CA SER A 141 -42.30 -57.30 -6.21
C SER A 141 -40.79 -57.51 -6.28
N ARG A 142 -40.01 -56.79 -5.46
CA ARG A 142 -38.55 -56.96 -5.36
C ARG A 142 -38.16 -58.39 -4.95
N GLN A 143 -38.82 -58.96 -3.93
CA GLN A 143 -38.59 -60.35 -3.53
C GLN A 143 -39.05 -61.35 -4.60
N ALA A 144 -40.23 -61.16 -5.20
CA ALA A 144 -40.75 -62.05 -6.24
C ALA A 144 -39.84 -62.12 -7.49
N LEU A 145 -39.18 -61.01 -7.83
CA LEU A 145 -38.17 -60.96 -8.88
C LEU A 145 -36.91 -61.77 -8.52
N VAL A 146 -36.40 -61.60 -7.30
CA VAL A 146 -35.23 -62.34 -6.79
C VAL A 146 -35.52 -63.85 -6.71
N ASP A 147 -36.70 -64.23 -6.23
CA ASP A 147 -37.13 -65.64 -6.15
C ASP A 147 -37.19 -66.29 -7.54
N VAL A 148 -37.84 -65.63 -8.51
CA VAL A 148 -37.95 -66.14 -9.88
C VAL A 148 -36.60 -66.14 -10.59
N GLN A 149 -35.74 -65.16 -10.34
CA GLN A 149 -34.37 -65.14 -10.85
C GLN A 149 -33.55 -66.31 -10.29
N HIS A 150 -33.60 -66.59 -8.98
CA HIS A 150 -32.91 -67.74 -8.37
C HIS A 150 -33.44 -69.09 -8.86
N LEU A 151 -34.77 -69.25 -8.96
CA LEU A 151 -35.40 -70.46 -9.48
C LEU A 151 -34.98 -70.75 -10.94
N LEU A 152 -34.86 -69.69 -11.76
CA LEU A 152 -34.56 -69.79 -13.19
C LEU A 152 -33.06 -69.67 -13.55
N ALA A 153 -32.17 -69.27 -12.64
CA ALA A 153 -30.75 -69.04 -12.93
C ALA A 153 -30.04 -70.24 -13.60
N GLY A 154 -30.39 -71.46 -13.21
CA GLY A 154 -29.84 -72.69 -13.81
C GLY A 154 -30.53 -73.15 -15.11
N LEU A 155 -31.64 -72.52 -15.52
CA LEU A 155 -32.51 -72.99 -16.60
C LEU A 155 -31.79 -73.25 -17.93
N PRO A 156 -30.90 -72.37 -18.45
CA PRO A 156 -30.27 -72.58 -19.75
C PRO A 156 -29.34 -73.81 -19.77
N ALA A 157 -28.57 -74.02 -18.69
CA ALA A 157 -27.68 -75.16 -18.55
C ALA A 157 -28.47 -76.47 -18.38
N ARG A 158 -29.48 -76.45 -17.49
CA ARG A 158 -30.36 -77.59 -17.24
C ARG A 158 -31.15 -78.01 -18.48
N ARG A 159 -31.75 -77.05 -19.22
CA ARG A 159 -32.39 -77.31 -20.52
C ARG A 159 -31.44 -78.00 -21.49
N THR A 160 -30.20 -77.51 -21.58
CA THR A 160 -29.18 -78.07 -22.48
C THR A 160 -28.81 -79.52 -22.11
N LEU A 161 -28.77 -79.85 -20.81
CA LEU A 161 -28.55 -81.22 -20.33
C LEU A 161 -29.77 -82.14 -20.55
N ALA A 162 -30.99 -81.65 -20.29
CA ALA A 162 -32.22 -82.39 -20.57
C ALA A 162 -32.41 -82.67 -22.07
N ALA A 163 -32.09 -81.71 -22.94
CA ALA A 163 -32.09 -81.89 -24.39
C ALA A 163 -31.06 -82.96 -24.85
N LYS A 164 -29.86 -82.95 -24.27
CA LYS A 164 -28.86 -84.03 -24.49
C LYS A 164 -29.39 -85.39 -24.03
N ALA A 165 -30.09 -85.47 -22.89
CA ALA A 165 -30.71 -86.71 -22.41
C ALA A 165 -31.79 -87.22 -23.37
N LEU A 166 -32.65 -86.33 -23.88
CA LEU A 166 -33.69 -86.67 -24.86
C LEU A 166 -33.06 -87.20 -26.17
N VAL A 167 -32.06 -86.51 -26.73
CA VAL A 167 -31.36 -86.92 -27.96
C VAL A 167 -30.64 -88.26 -27.76
N SER A 168 -29.99 -88.47 -26.62
CA SER A 168 -29.37 -89.75 -26.26
C SER A 168 -30.39 -90.89 -26.26
N ARG A 169 -31.55 -90.69 -25.62
CA ARG A 169 -32.63 -91.66 -25.50
C ARG A 169 -33.44 -91.88 -26.79
N VAL A 170 -33.30 -90.99 -27.78
CA VAL A 170 -33.80 -91.19 -29.15
C VAL A 170 -32.79 -91.97 -30.01
N ARG A 171 -31.48 -91.80 -29.80
CA ARG A 171 -30.43 -92.54 -30.53
C ARG A 171 -30.20 -93.96 -29.99
N ALA A 172 -30.28 -94.17 -28.68
CA ALA A 172 -30.00 -95.45 -28.03
C ALA A 172 -31.29 -96.09 -27.49
N LEU A 173 -31.96 -96.89 -28.32
CA LEU A 173 -33.23 -97.56 -28.00
C LEU A 173 -33.20 -98.49 -26.76
N PHE A 174 -32.01 -98.89 -26.29
CA PHE A 174 -31.83 -99.84 -25.18
C PHE A 174 -30.75 -99.45 -24.15
N SER A 175 -30.35 -98.17 -24.07
CA SER A 175 -29.37 -97.71 -23.06
C SER A 175 -30.01 -96.67 -22.12
N PRO A 176 -29.73 -96.72 -20.81
CA PRO A 176 -30.21 -95.70 -19.88
C PRO A 176 -29.52 -94.35 -20.16
N PRO A 177 -30.21 -93.21 -20.00
CA PRO A 177 -29.56 -91.91 -20.03
C PRO A 177 -28.55 -91.78 -18.86
N PRO A 178 -27.48 -90.97 -19.01
CA PRO A 178 -26.54 -90.74 -17.91
C PRO A 178 -27.26 -90.14 -16.70
N ALA A 179 -26.91 -90.61 -15.50
CA ALA A 179 -27.66 -90.35 -14.27
C ALA A 179 -27.79 -88.84 -13.96
N GLU A 180 -26.72 -88.08 -14.17
CA GLU A 180 -26.68 -86.62 -14.03
C GLU A 180 -27.79 -85.93 -14.85
N ALA A 181 -27.99 -86.35 -16.10
CA ALA A 181 -28.96 -85.73 -17.00
C ALA A 181 -30.41 -86.18 -16.73
N LEU A 182 -30.61 -87.27 -15.97
CA LEU A 182 -31.91 -87.62 -15.40
C LEU A 182 -32.19 -86.81 -14.11
N ALA A 183 -31.17 -86.60 -13.27
CA ALA A 183 -31.27 -85.79 -12.06
C ALA A 183 -31.58 -84.32 -12.38
N GLU A 184 -30.90 -83.71 -13.36
CA GLU A 184 -31.19 -82.33 -13.77
C GLU A 184 -32.57 -82.18 -14.43
N ALA A 185 -33.08 -83.22 -15.10
CA ALA A 185 -34.46 -83.24 -15.59
C ALA A 185 -35.49 -83.34 -14.44
N GLN A 186 -35.14 -83.99 -13.32
CA GLN A 186 -35.96 -83.99 -12.10
C GLN A 186 -35.89 -82.63 -11.39
N ALA A 187 -34.72 -82.01 -11.28
CA ALA A 187 -34.56 -80.66 -10.74
C ALA A 187 -35.34 -79.60 -11.54
N LEU A 188 -35.37 -79.69 -12.87
CA LEU A 188 -36.24 -78.85 -13.71
C LEU A 188 -37.73 -79.05 -13.38
N ARG A 189 -38.17 -80.30 -13.22
CA ARG A 189 -39.56 -80.62 -12.87
C ARG A 189 -39.96 -80.05 -11.51
N GLU A 190 -39.05 -80.04 -10.53
CA GLU A 190 -39.27 -79.44 -9.22
C GLU A 190 -39.36 -77.91 -9.30
N VAL A 191 -38.46 -77.26 -10.05
CA VAL A 191 -38.52 -75.81 -10.33
C VAL A 191 -39.85 -75.42 -11.00
N PHE A 192 -40.35 -76.20 -11.97
CA PHE A 192 -41.64 -75.89 -12.62
C PHE A 192 -42.86 -76.08 -11.70
N LEU A 193 -42.78 -76.95 -10.69
CA LEU A 193 -43.82 -77.04 -9.67
C LEU A 193 -43.78 -75.82 -8.74
N GLN A 194 -42.59 -75.43 -8.27
CA GLN A 194 -42.38 -74.24 -7.41
C GLN A 194 -42.85 -72.94 -8.09
N LEU A 195 -42.57 -72.75 -9.38
CA LEU A 195 -43.05 -71.59 -10.15
C LEU A 195 -44.58 -71.54 -10.27
N ARG A 196 -45.22 -72.70 -10.44
CA ARG A 196 -46.68 -72.83 -10.61
C ARG A 196 -47.45 -72.55 -9.32
N ASP A 197 -46.86 -72.85 -8.16
CA ASP A 197 -47.55 -72.80 -6.88
C ASP A 197 -47.53 -71.38 -6.22
N GLY A 198 -47.14 -70.34 -6.98
CA GLY A 198 -47.45 -68.94 -6.65
C GLY A 198 -46.51 -67.90 -7.25
N ALA A 199 -45.20 -68.15 -7.23
CA ALA A 199 -44.16 -67.16 -7.55
C ALA A 199 -44.32 -66.53 -8.96
N TYR A 200 -44.74 -67.32 -9.95
CA TYR A 200 -44.95 -66.82 -11.31
C TYR A 200 -46.13 -65.82 -11.43
N GLN A 201 -47.15 -65.92 -10.57
CA GLN A 201 -48.28 -64.97 -10.58
C GLN A 201 -47.88 -63.60 -10.01
N SER A 202 -47.13 -63.59 -8.90
CA SER A 202 -46.53 -62.37 -8.35
C SER A 202 -45.59 -61.68 -9.35
N PHE A 203 -44.79 -62.47 -10.07
CA PHE A 203 -43.95 -61.97 -11.15
C PHE A 203 -44.76 -61.36 -12.31
N GLN A 204 -45.84 -62.01 -12.75
CA GLN A 204 -46.70 -61.47 -13.82
C GLN A 204 -47.33 -60.12 -13.41
N ALA A 205 -47.76 -59.97 -12.16
CA ALA A 205 -48.24 -58.68 -11.65
C ALA A 205 -47.12 -57.61 -11.65
N SER A 206 -45.93 -57.97 -11.15
CA SER A 206 -44.73 -57.11 -11.18
C SER A 206 -44.37 -56.66 -12.60
N GLN A 207 -44.48 -57.57 -13.57
CA GLN A 207 -44.19 -57.33 -14.99
C GLN A 207 -45.21 -56.37 -15.64
N GLN A 208 -46.50 -56.48 -15.28
CA GLN A 208 -47.54 -55.55 -15.74
C GLN A 208 -47.37 -54.14 -15.16
N LEU A 209 -47.00 -54.02 -13.88
CA LEU A 209 -46.67 -52.74 -13.26
C LEU A 209 -45.44 -52.10 -13.92
N PHE A 210 -44.38 -52.87 -14.15
CA PHE A 210 -43.17 -52.42 -14.86
C PHE A 210 -43.50 -51.88 -16.27
N GLN A 211 -44.26 -52.63 -17.07
CA GLN A 211 -44.67 -52.20 -18.41
C GLN A 211 -45.54 -50.93 -18.37
N SER A 212 -46.43 -50.82 -17.39
CA SER A 212 -47.29 -49.64 -17.21
C SER A 212 -46.48 -48.39 -16.84
N ALA A 213 -45.41 -48.54 -16.04
CA ALA A 213 -44.53 -47.45 -15.64
C ALA A 213 -43.55 -47.01 -16.73
N VAL A 214 -43.04 -47.94 -17.54
CA VAL A 214 -42.29 -47.58 -18.77
C VAL A 214 -43.21 -46.82 -19.73
N ALA A 215 -44.43 -47.31 -19.97
CA ALA A 215 -45.40 -46.61 -20.83
C ALA A 215 -45.82 -45.24 -20.28
N LEU A 216 -45.94 -45.10 -18.95
CA LEU A 216 -46.12 -43.80 -18.30
C LEU A 216 -44.93 -42.89 -18.65
N GLN A 217 -43.70 -43.32 -18.38
CA GLN A 217 -42.49 -42.54 -18.62
C GLN A 217 -42.30 -42.16 -20.10
N GLU A 218 -42.59 -43.05 -21.05
CA GLU A 218 -42.57 -42.73 -22.48
C GLU A 218 -43.64 -41.67 -22.86
N SER A 219 -44.75 -41.59 -22.11
CA SER A 219 -45.83 -40.59 -22.30
C SER A 219 -45.68 -39.29 -21.49
N THR A 220 -44.74 -39.24 -20.54
CA THR A 220 -44.57 -38.10 -19.61
C THR A 220 -43.17 -37.51 -19.54
N GLY A 221 -42.13 -38.27 -19.88
CA GLY A 221 -40.77 -38.05 -19.34
C GLY A 221 -40.73 -38.29 -17.82
N VAL A 222 -39.60 -37.96 -17.19
CA VAL A 222 -39.48 -37.94 -15.72
C VAL A 222 -39.80 -36.54 -15.20
N ALA A 223 -40.95 -36.38 -14.55
CA ALA A 223 -41.38 -35.12 -13.95
C ALA A 223 -40.61 -34.79 -12.65
N LEU A 224 -40.19 -33.53 -12.53
CA LEU A 224 -39.51 -32.96 -11.35
C LEU A 224 -40.41 -31.99 -10.55
N TRP A 225 -41.69 -31.87 -10.91
CA TRP A 225 -42.69 -31.09 -10.17
C TRP A 225 -44.04 -31.81 -10.08
N GLU A 226 -44.76 -31.56 -8.98
CA GLU A 226 -46.18 -31.89 -8.87
C GLU A 226 -47.00 -31.12 -9.92
N GLY A 227 -48.09 -31.73 -10.40
CA GLY A 227 -49.04 -31.10 -11.34
C GLY A 227 -49.48 -31.98 -12.51
N ASP A 228 -48.81 -33.10 -12.77
CA ASP A 228 -49.32 -34.14 -13.70
C ASP A 228 -50.06 -35.23 -12.90
N PRO A 229 -51.40 -35.29 -12.90
CA PRO A 229 -52.17 -36.24 -12.09
C PRO A 229 -52.00 -37.71 -12.52
N ARG A 230 -51.19 -37.98 -13.56
CA ARG A 230 -50.80 -39.34 -13.98
C ARG A 230 -49.51 -39.84 -13.29
N VAL A 231 -48.75 -38.93 -12.68
CA VAL A 231 -47.46 -39.24 -12.04
C VAL A 231 -47.63 -39.21 -10.51
N PRO A 232 -47.32 -40.29 -9.79
CA PRO A 232 -47.31 -40.29 -8.32
C PRO A 232 -46.32 -39.27 -7.75
N GLU A 233 -46.72 -38.57 -6.68
CA GLU A 233 -45.88 -37.58 -5.98
C GLU A 233 -44.57 -38.22 -5.47
N GLU A 234 -44.60 -39.49 -5.07
CA GLU A 234 -43.43 -40.29 -4.69
C GLU A 234 -42.38 -40.40 -5.80
N PHE A 235 -42.79 -40.46 -7.08
CA PHE A 235 -41.84 -40.48 -8.20
C PHE A 235 -41.20 -39.11 -8.40
N VAL A 236 -41.96 -38.02 -8.18
CA VAL A 236 -41.45 -36.65 -8.27
C VAL A 236 -40.44 -36.39 -7.15
N ALA A 237 -40.77 -36.79 -5.92
CA ALA A 237 -39.85 -36.69 -4.77
C ALA A 237 -38.57 -37.52 -4.99
N THR A 238 -38.71 -38.75 -5.49
CA THR A 238 -37.56 -39.61 -5.81
C THR A 238 -36.73 -39.02 -6.95
N ALA A 239 -37.34 -38.51 -8.03
CA ALA A 239 -36.63 -37.87 -9.13
C ALA A 239 -35.86 -36.61 -8.67
N ARG A 240 -36.47 -35.78 -7.81
CA ARG A 240 -35.80 -34.63 -7.17
C ARG A 240 -34.57 -35.07 -6.38
N GLN A 241 -34.71 -36.06 -5.48
CA GLN A 241 -33.57 -36.61 -4.72
C GLN A 241 -32.46 -37.16 -5.62
N ARG A 242 -32.80 -37.82 -6.74
CA ARG A 242 -31.82 -38.30 -7.72
C ARG A 242 -31.09 -37.16 -8.43
N VAL A 243 -31.75 -36.05 -8.74
CA VAL A 243 -31.09 -34.87 -9.33
C VAL A 243 -30.18 -34.15 -8.34
N LEU A 244 -30.57 -34.02 -7.06
CA LEU A 244 -29.67 -33.49 -6.02
C LEU A 244 -28.42 -34.35 -5.88
N ALA A 245 -28.58 -35.69 -5.79
CA ALA A 245 -27.47 -36.63 -5.73
C ALA A 245 -26.59 -36.61 -7.00
N ALA A 246 -27.15 -36.32 -8.17
CA ALA A 246 -26.41 -36.14 -9.42
C ALA A 246 -25.62 -34.82 -9.49
N ALA A 247 -26.12 -33.77 -8.81
CA ALA A 247 -25.51 -32.47 -8.73
C ALA A 247 -24.45 -32.34 -7.60
N ASP A 248 -24.29 -33.39 -6.79
CA ASP A 248 -23.54 -33.40 -5.52
C ASP A 248 -24.01 -32.30 -4.56
N CYS A 249 -25.31 -32.33 -4.25
CA CYS A 249 -25.95 -31.50 -3.22
C CYS A 249 -26.92 -32.35 -2.35
N ARG A 250 -27.24 -31.89 -1.14
CA ARG A 250 -28.15 -32.56 -0.19
C ARG A 250 -29.17 -31.60 0.40
N ASP A 251 -30.37 -32.14 0.67
CA ASP A 251 -31.46 -31.49 1.42
C ASP A 251 -31.82 -30.04 1.01
N ALA A 252 -31.64 -29.71 -0.27
CA ALA A 252 -31.94 -28.40 -0.85
C ALA A 252 -33.33 -28.34 -1.49
N GLU A 253 -34.03 -27.20 -1.37
CA GLU A 253 -35.35 -27.01 -1.98
C GLU A 253 -35.26 -26.65 -3.47
N PHE A 254 -36.27 -27.07 -4.24
CA PHE A 254 -36.35 -26.86 -5.68
C PHE A 254 -37.09 -25.55 -5.99
N ARG A 255 -36.41 -24.60 -6.64
CA ARG A 255 -36.97 -23.34 -7.16
C ARG A 255 -36.93 -23.32 -8.69
N TRP A 256 -37.83 -22.54 -9.28
CA TRP A 256 -37.80 -22.22 -10.71
C TRP A 256 -37.25 -20.80 -10.89
N ILE A 257 -36.27 -20.64 -11.78
CA ILE A 257 -35.89 -19.33 -12.32
C ILE A 257 -36.31 -19.28 -13.80
N ASP A 258 -36.91 -18.17 -14.21
CA ASP A 258 -37.31 -17.95 -15.61
C ASP A 258 -36.06 -17.77 -16.49
N ALA A 259 -35.93 -18.61 -17.52
CA ALA A 259 -34.76 -18.59 -18.38
C ALA A 259 -34.73 -17.39 -19.32
N ASP A 260 -35.88 -16.77 -19.62
CA ASP A 260 -35.94 -15.60 -20.47
C ASP A 260 -35.50 -14.33 -19.69
N GLN A 261 -35.68 -14.31 -18.35
CA GLN A 261 -35.04 -13.31 -17.48
C GLN A 261 -33.51 -13.43 -17.48
N LEU A 262 -32.99 -14.66 -17.39
CA LEU A 262 -31.55 -14.93 -17.42
C LEU A 262 -30.94 -14.65 -18.81
N ASP A 263 -31.57 -15.08 -19.89
CA ASP A 263 -31.10 -14.80 -21.26
C ASP A 263 -31.12 -13.29 -21.57
N ALA A 264 -32.11 -12.54 -21.07
CA ALA A 264 -32.14 -11.08 -21.16
C ALA A 264 -30.98 -10.43 -20.39
N LEU A 265 -30.67 -10.90 -19.18
CA LEU A 265 -29.51 -10.43 -18.42
C LEU A 265 -28.19 -10.74 -19.13
N VAL A 266 -28.02 -11.97 -19.67
CA VAL A 266 -26.85 -12.38 -20.44
C VAL A 266 -26.68 -11.53 -21.70
N ALA A 267 -27.77 -11.19 -22.39
CA ALA A 267 -27.74 -10.28 -23.54
C ALA A 267 -27.33 -8.85 -23.14
N ALA A 268 -27.91 -8.31 -22.06
CA ALA A 268 -27.60 -6.97 -21.56
C ALA A 268 -26.14 -6.83 -21.11
N VAL A 269 -25.65 -7.75 -20.27
CA VAL A 269 -24.26 -7.73 -19.77
C VAL A 269 -23.25 -7.93 -20.90
N ARG A 270 -23.56 -8.73 -21.92
CA ARG A 270 -22.68 -8.87 -23.11
C ARG A 270 -22.68 -7.64 -24.01
N ALA A 271 -23.80 -6.94 -24.14
CA ALA A 271 -23.84 -5.64 -24.82
C ALA A 271 -23.03 -4.58 -24.05
N TRP A 272 -23.14 -4.57 -22.73
CA TRP A 272 -22.40 -3.69 -21.82
C TRP A 272 -20.89 -3.97 -21.85
N ASP A 273 -20.44 -5.22 -21.77
CA ASP A 273 -19.03 -5.59 -21.91
C ASP A 273 -18.46 -5.24 -23.32
N ALA A 274 -19.31 -5.27 -24.35
CA ALA A 274 -18.95 -4.94 -25.73
C ALA A 274 -18.87 -3.44 -26.04
N ASP A 275 -19.47 -2.56 -25.23
CA ASP A 275 -19.37 -1.09 -25.37
C ASP A 275 -17.88 -0.67 -25.39
N PRO A 276 -17.41 0.12 -26.38
CA PRO A 276 -16.08 0.72 -26.37
C PRO A 276 -15.74 1.51 -25.09
N ASN A 277 -16.75 2.01 -24.37
CA ASN A 277 -16.63 2.70 -23.09
C ASN A 277 -16.80 1.78 -21.87
N SER A 278 -16.94 0.46 -22.05
CA SER A 278 -16.99 -0.48 -20.93
C SER A 278 -15.67 -0.45 -20.15
N VAL A 279 -15.73 -0.69 -18.84
CA VAL A 279 -14.52 -0.69 -17.98
C VAL A 279 -13.49 -1.72 -18.46
N VAL A 280 -13.95 -2.83 -19.06
CA VAL A 280 -13.10 -3.87 -19.66
C VAL A 280 -12.38 -3.35 -20.91
N ARG A 281 -13.07 -2.63 -21.81
CA ARG A 281 -12.48 -2.03 -23.01
C ARG A 281 -11.54 -0.88 -22.68
N LEU A 282 -11.96 0.02 -21.79
CA LEU A 282 -11.14 1.15 -21.36
C LEU A 282 -9.87 0.68 -20.63
N ARG A 283 -9.95 -0.38 -19.82
CA ARG A 283 -8.76 -1.01 -19.21
C ARG A 283 -7.78 -1.49 -20.28
N ALA A 284 -8.20 -2.36 -21.20
CA ALA A 284 -7.31 -2.90 -22.22
C ALA A 284 -6.68 -1.80 -23.11
N ALA A 285 -7.42 -0.73 -23.39
CA ALA A 285 -6.91 0.44 -24.08
C ALA A 285 -5.85 1.20 -23.24
N ALA A 286 -6.13 1.46 -21.97
CA ALA A 286 -5.20 2.13 -21.05
C ALA A 286 -3.93 1.31 -20.78
N GLU A 287 -4.02 -0.02 -20.66
CA GLU A 287 -2.86 -0.92 -20.58
C GLU A 287 -1.97 -0.77 -21.82
N THR A 288 -2.57 -0.75 -23.01
CA THR A 288 -1.87 -0.61 -24.28
C THR A 288 -1.19 0.75 -24.41
N ALA A 289 -1.91 1.84 -24.12
CA ALA A 289 -1.37 3.20 -24.21
C ALA A 289 -0.29 3.48 -23.15
N LEU A 290 -0.43 2.97 -21.93
CA LEU A 290 0.57 3.07 -20.87
C LEU A 290 1.85 2.27 -21.19
N GLN A 291 1.72 1.08 -21.80
CA GLN A 291 2.88 0.32 -22.28
C GLN A 291 3.62 1.05 -23.40
N ALA A 292 2.91 1.64 -24.36
CA ALA A 292 3.51 2.45 -25.43
C ALA A 292 4.25 3.68 -24.89
N LEU A 293 3.59 4.44 -24.00
CA LEU A 293 4.18 5.60 -23.31
C LEU A 293 5.41 5.22 -22.46
N THR A 294 5.36 4.10 -21.75
CA THR A 294 6.50 3.58 -20.98
C THR A 294 7.68 3.28 -21.91
N GLN A 295 7.43 2.61 -23.04
CA GLN A 295 8.46 2.26 -24.00
C GLN A 295 9.10 3.48 -24.68
N GLU A 296 8.29 4.49 -25.05
CA GLU A 296 8.74 5.79 -25.58
C GLU A 296 9.71 6.48 -24.59
N ARG A 297 9.30 6.63 -23.33
CA ARG A 297 10.11 7.32 -22.30
C ARG A 297 11.40 6.57 -21.96
N VAL A 298 11.36 5.23 -21.98
CA VAL A 298 12.54 4.38 -21.81
C VAL A 298 13.53 4.52 -22.97
N GLU A 299 13.08 4.66 -24.21
CA GLU A 299 13.97 4.91 -25.36
C GLU A 299 14.67 6.27 -25.26
N VAL A 300 13.95 7.33 -24.89
CA VAL A 300 14.54 8.67 -24.65
C VAL A 300 15.59 8.61 -23.54
N LEU A 301 15.27 7.99 -22.39
CA LEU A 301 16.18 7.89 -21.25
C LEU A 301 17.45 7.09 -21.59
N LEU A 302 17.33 5.96 -22.31
CA LEU A 302 18.49 5.15 -22.71
C LEU A 302 19.32 5.81 -23.83
N ALA A 303 18.71 6.71 -24.62
CA ALA A 303 19.42 7.52 -25.61
C ALA A 303 20.20 8.67 -24.96
N GLN A 304 19.73 9.21 -23.83
CA GLN A 304 20.45 10.21 -23.04
C GLN A 304 21.51 9.59 -22.11
N MET A 305 21.33 8.33 -21.68
CA MET A 305 22.22 7.66 -20.73
C MET A 305 23.60 7.33 -21.33
N PRO A 306 24.72 7.84 -20.75
CA PRO A 306 26.08 7.54 -21.21
C PRO A 306 26.43 6.06 -21.08
N VAL A 307 27.21 5.53 -22.04
CA VAL A 307 27.61 4.12 -22.09
C VAL A 307 28.37 3.66 -20.84
N GLU A 308 29.03 4.57 -20.14
CA GLU A 308 29.66 4.39 -18.82
C GLU A 308 28.74 3.72 -17.79
N LYS A 309 27.43 4.03 -17.81
CA LYS A 309 26.46 3.50 -16.83
C LYS A 309 26.32 1.98 -16.83
N LEU A 310 26.75 1.31 -17.90
CA LEU A 310 26.85 -0.16 -17.94
C LEU A 310 27.83 -0.72 -16.89
N LYS A 311 28.77 0.08 -16.39
CA LYS A 311 29.73 -0.31 -15.35
C LYS A 311 29.05 -0.46 -13.98
N ASP A 312 27.97 0.29 -13.74
CA ASP A 312 27.22 0.31 -12.48
C ASP A 312 26.18 -0.83 -12.43
N ALA A 313 25.60 -1.19 -13.58
CA ALA A 313 24.48 -2.12 -13.72
C ALA A 313 24.79 -3.61 -13.49
N THR A 314 26.03 -3.98 -13.11
CA THR A 314 26.44 -5.39 -12.97
C THR A 314 27.35 -5.62 -11.78
N SER A 315 27.00 -6.61 -10.94
CA SER A 315 27.78 -7.07 -9.77
C SER A 315 29.20 -7.56 -10.11
N GLN A 316 29.48 -7.88 -11.38
CA GLN A 316 30.84 -8.06 -11.88
C GLN A 316 31.29 -6.79 -12.62
N ARG A 317 32.29 -6.08 -12.10
CA ARG A 317 32.85 -4.84 -12.71
C ARG A 317 33.19 -5.03 -14.20
N LEU A 318 32.34 -4.50 -15.08
CA LEU A 318 32.60 -4.41 -16.52
C LEU A 318 33.80 -3.50 -16.79
N ARG A 319 34.70 -3.94 -17.67
CA ARG A 319 35.87 -3.17 -18.12
C ARG A 319 35.83 -3.01 -19.63
N PHE A 320 35.68 -1.78 -20.09
CA PHE A 320 35.66 -1.37 -21.50
C PHE A 320 36.04 0.11 -21.64
N SER A 321 36.48 0.49 -22.84
CA SER A 321 36.92 1.82 -23.25
C SER A 321 36.99 1.87 -24.78
N GLY A 322 36.87 3.03 -25.42
CA GLY A 322 37.03 3.16 -26.88
C GLY A 322 35.78 2.83 -27.71
N LEU A 323 34.58 2.90 -27.11
CA LEU A 323 33.31 2.72 -27.83
C LEU A 323 32.91 3.97 -28.62
N ASP A 324 33.34 5.13 -28.15
CA ASP A 324 33.38 6.41 -28.85
C ASP A 324 34.02 6.28 -30.26
N ALA A 325 35.12 5.54 -30.37
CA ALA A 325 35.82 5.29 -31.63
C ALA A 325 35.04 4.43 -32.65
N VAL A 326 33.92 3.81 -32.25
CA VAL A 326 32.95 3.14 -33.15
C VAL A 326 31.58 3.84 -33.17
N GLY A 327 31.48 5.06 -32.64
CA GLY A 327 30.24 5.86 -32.62
C GLY A 327 29.21 5.41 -31.58
N ILE A 328 29.64 4.68 -30.54
CA ILE A 328 28.78 4.16 -29.47
C ILE A 328 29.10 4.90 -28.17
N THR A 329 28.29 5.91 -27.84
CA THR A 329 28.40 6.74 -26.64
C THR A 329 27.24 6.55 -25.66
N THR A 330 26.15 5.87 -26.05
CA THR A 330 24.92 5.75 -25.23
C THR A 330 24.47 4.30 -25.02
N VAL A 331 23.65 4.07 -23.98
CA VAL A 331 23.15 2.72 -23.66
C VAL A 331 22.18 2.19 -24.72
N ALA A 332 21.35 3.06 -25.32
CA ALA A 332 20.49 2.69 -26.45
C ALA A 332 21.30 2.19 -27.67
N GLN A 333 22.45 2.80 -27.95
CA GLN A 333 23.33 2.37 -29.04
C GLN A 333 23.95 0.99 -28.78
N VAL A 334 24.27 0.64 -27.53
CA VAL A 334 24.75 -0.72 -27.15
C VAL A 334 23.65 -1.77 -27.31
N LEU A 335 22.38 -1.41 -27.06
CA LEU A 335 21.24 -2.30 -27.33
C LEU A 335 21.06 -2.55 -28.84
N ALA A 336 21.18 -1.50 -29.66
CA ALA A 336 20.97 -1.56 -31.11
C ALA A 336 22.13 -2.22 -31.89
N ALA A 337 23.39 -1.92 -31.55
CA ALA A 337 24.58 -2.45 -32.23
C ALA A 337 24.63 -3.99 -32.19
N ARG A 338 25.20 -4.67 -33.20
CA ARG A 338 25.38 -6.13 -33.12
C ARG A 338 26.55 -6.48 -32.21
N VAL A 339 26.61 -7.76 -31.80
CA VAL A 339 27.77 -8.28 -31.07
C VAL A 339 29.04 -8.13 -31.91
N GLU A 340 28.98 -8.37 -33.23
CA GLU A 340 30.13 -8.12 -34.12
C GLU A 340 30.63 -6.67 -34.10
N ASP A 341 29.71 -5.70 -34.08
CA ASP A 341 30.05 -4.27 -34.12
C ASP A 341 30.76 -3.84 -32.82
N LEU A 342 30.27 -4.30 -31.67
CA LEU A 342 30.91 -4.10 -30.36
C LEU A 342 32.31 -4.73 -30.28
N THR A 343 32.52 -5.90 -30.89
CA THR A 343 33.82 -6.59 -30.90
C THR A 343 34.89 -5.97 -31.81
N ARG A 344 34.57 -4.90 -32.57
CA ARG A 344 35.59 -4.15 -33.32
C ARG A 344 36.45 -3.26 -32.43
N VAL A 345 35.98 -2.94 -31.22
CA VAL A 345 36.74 -2.15 -30.24
C VAL A 345 37.83 -3.00 -29.61
N ASN A 346 39.07 -2.55 -29.72
CA ASN A 346 40.22 -3.29 -29.21
C ASN A 346 40.13 -3.48 -27.69
N GLY A 347 40.10 -4.73 -27.24
CA GLY A 347 39.87 -5.12 -25.84
C GLY A 347 38.45 -5.63 -25.53
N ILE A 348 37.46 -5.44 -26.41
CA ILE A 348 36.10 -5.95 -26.22
C ILE A 348 35.95 -7.31 -26.92
N GLY A 349 36.25 -8.40 -26.20
CA GLY A 349 35.95 -9.76 -26.65
C GLY A 349 34.45 -10.06 -26.63
N GLU A 350 34.01 -11.09 -27.37
CA GLU A 350 32.60 -11.42 -27.56
C GLU A 350 31.84 -11.64 -26.23
N ALA A 351 32.46 -12.33 -25.26
CA ALA A 351 31.92 -12.52 -23.92
C ALA A 351 31.77 -11.22 -23.12
N THR A 352 32.48 -10.16 -23.45
CA THR A 352 32.29 -8.81 -22.88
C THR A 352 31.16 -8.09 -23.62
N ALA A 353 31.12 -8.14 -24.96
CA ALA A 353 30.01 -7.56 -25.74
C ALA A 353 28.63 -8.14 -25.36
N ARG A 354 28.53 -9.47 -25.16
CA ARG A 354 27.30 -10.11 -24.66
C ARG A 354 26.91 -9.63 -23.25
N ARG A 355 27.89 -9.44 -22.34
CA ARG A 355 27.64 -8.91 -20.98
C ARG A 355 27.24 -7.43 -20.99
N MET A 356 27.80 -6.62 -21.88
CA MET A 356 27.37 -5.23 -22.09
C MET A 356 25.92 -5.16 -22.57
N LYS A 357 25.51 -6.05 -23.49
CA LYS A 357 24.09 -6.16 -23.89
C LYS A 357 23.19 -6.58 -22.73
N ALA A 358 23.60 -7.56 -21.93
CA ALA A 358 22.83 -7.97 -20.74
C ALA A 358 22.69 -6.81 -19.73
N ALA A 359 23.78 -6.06 -19.45
CA ALA A 359 23.75 -4.87 -18.60
C ALA A 359 22.81 -3.78 -19.15
N ALA A 360 22.83 -3.56 -20.48
CA ALA A 360 21.93 -2.60 -21.13
C ALA A 360 20.46 -3.06 -21.11
N GLN A 361 20.20 -4.38 -21.15
CA GLN A 361 18.87 -4.97 -20.98
C GLN A 361 18.38 -4.85 -19.53
N SER A 362 19.27 -5.02 -18.54
CA SER A 362 18.96 -4.74 -17.13
C SER A 362 18.58 -3.27 -16.93
N LEU A 363 19.38 -2.32 -17.44
CA LEU A 363 19.06 -0.89 -17.37
C LEU A 363 17.75 -0.55 -18.09
N ARG A 364 17.44 -1.19 -19.22
CA ARG A 364 16.14 -1.04 -19.91
C ARG A 364 14.98 -1.56 -19.05
N ALA A 365 15.13 -2.71 -18.41
CA ALA A 365 14.09 -3.28 -17.55
C ALA A 365 13.90 -2.44 -16.27
N GLU A 366 14.98 -1.92 -15.70
CA GLU A 366 14.99 -1.03 -14.54
C GLU A 366 14.33 0.32 -14.86
N ALA A 367 14.62 0.91 -16.03
CA ALA A 367 13.95 2.11 -16.52
C ALA A 367 12.46 1.87 -16.81
N ALA A 368 12.10 0.74 -17.43
CA ALA A 368 10.71 0.38 -17.67
C ALA A 368 9.94 0.18 -16.36
N ALA A 369 10.53 -0.51 -15.38
CA ALA A 369 9.94 -0.65 -14.05
C ALA A 369 9.73 0.70 -13.35
N ARG A 370 10.71 1.62 -13.44
CA ARG A 370 10.54 3.00 -12.94
C ARG A 370 9.41 3.77 -13.61
N HIS A 371 9.08 3.51 -14.88
CA HIS A 371 8.12 4.33 -15.63
C HIS A 371 6.74 3.67 -15.86
N ALA A 372 6.57 2.39 -15.51
CA ALA A 372 5.39 1.57 -15.81
C ALA A 372 4.04 2.08 -15.29
N THR A 373 4.02 3.07 -14.39
CA THR A 373 2.83 3.60 -13.71
C THR A 373 2.59 5.09 -13.96
N ARG A 374 3.35 5.73 -14.87
CA ARG A 374 3.59 7.19 -14.84
C ARG A 374 3.16 7.91 -16.13
N ILE A 375 2.18 8.82 -16.04
CA ILE A 375 1.72 9.65 -17.19
C ILE A 375 2.78 10.70 -17.59
N GLY A 376 3.35 11.45 -16.63
CA GLY A 376 4.33 12.53 -16.90
C GLY A 376 3.69 13.89 -17.21
N HIS A 377 4.51 14.91 -17.53
CA HIS A 377 4.06 16.31 -17.66
C HIS A 377 4.25 16.91 -19.07
N GLU A 378 4.90 16.20 -19.99
CA GLU A 378 5.08 16.61 -21.39
C GLU A 378 4.10 15.85 -22.31
N PRO A 379 3.44 16.51 -23.29
CA PRO A 379 2.50 15.86 -24.18
C PRO A 379 3.21 15.02 -25.25
N SER A 380 3.08 13.70 -25.17
CA SER A 380 3.32 12.78 -26.30
C SER A 380 2.00 12.26 -26.88
N PRO A 381 1.98 11.70 -28.11
CA PRO A 381 0.79 11.08 -28.68
C PRO A 381 0.18 10.00 -27.76
N HIS A 382 1.03 9.17 -27.13
CA HIS A 382 0.58 8.12 -26.20
C HIS A 382 0.14 8.68 -24.85
N ALA A 383 0.75 9.77 -24.38
CA ALA A 383 0.30 10.46 -23.16
C ALA A 383 -1.09 11.09 -23.35
N VAL A 384 -1.33 11.75 -24.49
CA VAL A 384 -2.63 12.35 -24.83
C VAL A 384 -3.69 11.27 -25.09
N GLU A 385 -3.34 10.16 -25.74
CA GLU A 385 -4.22 8.99 -25.90
C GLU A 385 -4.64 8.40 -24.55
N LEU A 386 -3.69 8.17 -23.64
CA LEU A 386 -3.94 7.65 -22.30
C LEU A 386 -4.82 8.61 -21.49
N VAL A 387 -4.50 9.91 -21.49
CA VAL A 387 -5.33 10.95 -20.85
C VAL A 387 -6.74 10.98 -21.42
N GLY A 388 -6.91 10.82 -22.74
CA GLY A 388 -8.22 10.70 -23.38
C GLY A 388 -9.01 9.48 -22.92
N ILE A 389 -8.38 8.30 -22.81
CA ILE A 389 -9.01 7.07 -22.28
C ILE A 389 -9.46 7.27 -20.83
N LEU A 390 -8.61 7.88 -20.00
CA LEU A 390 -8.90 8.17 -18.59
C LEU A 390 -10.01 9.21 -18.43
N HIS A 391 -10.05 10.24 -19.28
CA HIS A 391 -11.14 11.21 -19.31
C HIS A 391 -12.48 10.52 -19.57
N ARG A 392 -12.53 9.63 -20.58
CA ARG A 392 -13.72 8.81 -20.86
C ARG A 392 -14.10 7.95 -19.66
N TYR A 393 -13.14 7.27 -19.02
CA TYR A 393 -13.41 6.47 -17.81
C TYR A 393 -13.99 7.30 -16.65
N GLY A 394 -13.49 8.52 -16.43
CA GLY A 394 -14.05 9.44 -15.44
C GLY A 394 -15.51 9.81 -15.70
N GLN A 395 -15.90 9.96 -16.96
CA GLN A 395 -17.31 10.16 -17.33
C GLN A 395 -18.17 8.90 -17.15
N VAL A 396 -17.62 7.70 -17.36
CA VAL A 396 -18.31 6.42 -17.13
C VAL A 396 -18.55 6.19 -15.63
N LEU A 397 -17.56 6.47 -14.77
CA LEU A 397 -17.72 6.39 -13.31
C LEU A 397 -18.81 7.33 -12.80
N ALA A 398 -18.87 8.56 -13.32
CA ALA A 398 -19.90 9.54 -12.97
C ALA A 398 -21.33 9.16 -13.42
N GLN A 399 -21.50 8.07 -14.17
CA GLN A 399 -22.78 7.55 -14.66
C GLN A 399 -23.18 6.21 -14.00
N GLN A 400 -22.39 5.67 -13.07
CA GLN A 400 -22.72 4.37 -12.45
C GLN A 400 -23.93 4.46 -11.50
N PRO A 401 -24.78 3.42 -11.44
CA PRO A 401 -25.84 3.31 -10.44
C PRO A 401 -25.29 3.32 -9.00
N GLN A 402 -26.11 3.77 -8.05
CA GLN A 402 -25.73 3.83 -6.63
C GLN A 402 -25.42 2.45 -6.02
N ASP A 403 -26.02 1.37 -6.55
CA ASP A 403 -25.83 0.00 -6.06
C ASP A 403 -24.84 -0.80 -6.95
N THR A 404 -23.60 -0.32 -7.02
CA THR A 404 -22.53 -0.95 -7.80
C THR A 404 -22.29 -2.42 -7.41
N ALA A 405 -22.52 -2.79 -6.15
CA ALA A 405 -22.37 -4.15 -5.65
C ALA A 405 -23.38 -5.11 -6.31
N ARG A 406 -24.65 -4.70 -6.40
CA ARG A 406 -25.72 -5.47 -7.06
C ARG A 406 -25.48 -5.64 -8.55
N VAL A 407 -25.07 -4.57 -9.24
CA VAL A 407 -24.67 -4.62 -10.67
C VAL A 407 -23.53 -5.62 -10.89
N GLN A 408 -22.53 -5.66 -10.00
CA GLN A 408 -21.41 -6.61 -10.11
C GLN A 408 -21.82 -8.07 -9.85
N ARG A 409 -22.73 -8.37 -8.90
CA ARG A 409 -23.27 -9.74 -8.71
C ARG A 409 -23.97 -10.25 -9.96
N LEU A 410 -24.89 -9.44 -10.50
CA LEU A 410 -25.63 -9.74 -11.73
C LEU A 410 -24.70 -9.94 -12.93
N ALA A 411 -23.71 -9.06 -13.11
CA ALA A 411 -22.71 -9.20 -14.18
C ALA A 411 -21.75 -10.39 -13.96
N GLY A 412 -21.59 -10.88 -12.73
CA GLY A 412 -20.90 -12.14 -12.44
C GLY A 412 -21.73 -13.35 -12.89
N CYS A 413 -22.98 -13.41 -12.45
CA CYS A 413 -23.96 -14.43 -12.84
C CYS A 413 -24.08 -14.56 -14.36
N ALA A 414 -24.29 -13.43 -15.06
CA ALA A 414 -24.43 -13.37 -16.51
C ALA A 414 -23.19 -13.85 -17.32
N ARG A 415 -21.99 -13.79 -16.73
CA ARG A 415 -20.75 -14.26 -17.35
C ARG A 415 -20.47 -15.74 -17.07
N ALA A 416 -21.03 -16.30 -16.01
CA ALA A 416 -20.98 -17.73 -15.70
C ALA A 416 -22.04 -18.54 -16.48
N LEU A 417 -23.15 -17.91 -16.87
CA LEU A 417 -24.21 -18.54 -17.65
C LEU A 417 -23.80 -18.83 -19.12
N PRO A 418 -24.19 -20.00 -19.67
CA PRO A 418 -23.99 -20.31 -21.08
C PRO A 418 -24.84 -19.40 -21.97
N THR A 419 -24.51 -19.35 -23.26
CA THR A 419 -25.30 -18.55 -24.22
C THR A 419 -26.58 -19.29 -24.61
N ALA A 420 -27.73 -18.62 -24.60
CA ALA A 420 -29.09 -19.11 -24.92
C ALA A 420 -29.23 -20.24 -25.97
N ALA A 421 -28.34 -20.28 -26.98
CA ALA A 421 -28.28 -21.27 -28.04
C ALA A 421 -27.96 -22.72 -27.61
N THR A 422 -27.65 -22.98 -26.33
CA THR A 422 -27.34 -24.33 -25.82
C THR A 422 -28.44 -24.99 -24.99
N LEU A 423 -29.56 -24.30 -24.74
CA LEU A 423 -30.64 -24.80 -23.86
C LEU A 423 -31.71 -25.57 -24.62
N GLY A 424 -32.36 -26.50 -23.93
CA GLY A 424 -33.41 -27.35 -24.47
C GLY A 424 -34.67 -26.60 -24.93
N ALA A 425 -35.57 -27.33 -25.58
CA ALA A 425 -36.95 -26.87 -25.75
C ALA A 425 -37.60 -26.66 -24.38
N GLY A 426 -38.48 -25.66 -24.26
CA GLY A 426 -39.10 -25.28 -22.99
C GLY A 426 -39.98 -26.37 -22.37
N ASP A 427 -40.47 -26.09 -21.17
CA ASP A 427 -41.31 -27.00 -20.40
C ASP A 427 -42.65 -27.34 -21.07
N ARG A 428 -43.44 -28.18 -20.42
CA ARG A 428 -44.76 -28.62 -20.91
C ARG A 428 -45.80 -27.49 -21.07
N LEU A 429 -45.54 -26.31 -20.52
CA LEU A 429 -46.34 -25.09 -20.68
C LEU A 429 -45.76 -24.15 -21.75
N GLY A 430 -44.65 -24.52 -22.37
CA GLY A 430 -43.89 -23.73 -23.35
C GLY A 430 -42.92 -22.73 -22.72
N GLN A 431 -42.71 -22.77 -21.40
CA GLN A 431 -41.86 -21.81 -20.68
C GLN A 431 -40.45 -22.37 -20.50
N ARG A 432 -39.42 -21.59 -20.85
CA ARG A 432 -38.03 -21.97 -20.60
C ARG A 432 -37.70 -21.59 -19.16
N ARG A 433 -37.27 -22.56 -18.35
CA ARG A 433 -37.02 -22.38 -16.92
C ARG A 433 -35.81 -23.19 -16.48
N TRP A 434 -34.99 -22.59 -15.63
CA TRP A 434 -33.87 -23.26 -14.96
C TRP A 434 -34.30 -23.84 -13.61
N LEU A 435 -33.80 -25.04 -13.34
CA LEU A 435 -33.87 -25.70 -12.05
C LEU A 435 -32.86 -25.05 -11.11
N ALA A 436 -33.30 -24.46 -9.98
CA ALA A 436 -32.41 -23.80 -9.03
C ALA A 436 -32.51 -24.45 -7.64
N PHE A 437 -31.35 -24.65 -7.00
CA PHE A 437 -31.22 -25.11 -5.61
C PHE A 437 -29.88 -24.64 -5.02
N ALA A 438 -29.80 -24.49 -3.69
CA ALA A 438 -28.61 -24.06 -2.97
C ALA A 438 -28.49 -24.81 -1.64
N GLU A 439 -27.27 -25.12 -1.21
CA GLU A 439 -27.01 -25.75 0.08
C GLU A 439 -26.76 -24.69 1.17
N ASN A 440 -27.08 -25.03 2.42
CA ASN A 440 -26.86 -24.18 3.60
C ASN A 440 -27.41 -22.76 3.48
N ALA A 441 -28.63 -22.61 2.95
CA ALA A 441 -29.39 -21.37 3.05
C ALA A 441 -29.54 -20.99 4.54
N GLY A 442 -28.93 -19.86 4.93
CA GLY A 442 -28.92 -19.36 6.30
C GLY A 442 -30.18 -18.55 6.61
N ALA A 443 -30.01 -17.40 7.26
CA ALA A 443 -31.14 -16.48 7.52
C ALA A 443 -31.73 -15.86 6.25
N HIS A 444 -31.03 -15.93 5.11
CA HIS A 444 -31.45 -15.45 3.79
C HIS A 444 -31.16 -16.53 2.73
N ASP A 445 -32.11 -16.78 1.84
CA ASP A 445 -31.95 -17.71 0.70
C ASP A 445 -31.24 -16.97 -0.46
N PRO A 446 -30.08 -17.46 -0.97
CA PRO A 446 -29.39 -16.84 -2.09
C PRO A 446 -30.20 -16.85 -3.39
N ILE A 447 -31.14 -17.80 -3.57
CA ILE A 447 -32.02 -17.88 -4.74
C ILE A 447 -33.01 -16.73 -4.73
N ASP A 448 -33.64 -16.45 -3.60
CA ASP A 448 -34.57 -15.31 -3.46
C ASP A 448 -33.83 -13.98 -3.69
N GLN A 449 -32.58 -13.85 -3.22
CA GLN A 449 -31.74 -12.68 -3.50
C GLN A 449 -31.39 -12.54 -4.99
N LEU A 450 -31.12 -13.64 -5.70
CA LEU A 450 -30.92 -13.62 -7.16
C LEU A 450 -32.21 -13.24 -7.90
N VAL A 451 -33.37 -13.73 -7.46
CA VAL A 451 -34.67 -13.39 -8.04
C VAL A 451 -35.03 -11.91 -7.83
N ASP A 452 -34.77 -11.35 -6.65
CA ASP A 452 -34.92 -9.91 -6.38
C ASP A 452 -33.95 -9.06 -7.21
N ASP A 453 -32.67 -9.48 -7.32
CA ASP A 453 -31.67 -8.82 -8.17
C ASP A 453 -32.07 -8.82 -9.66
N LEU A 454 -32.66 -9.92 -10.16
CA LEU A 454 -33.19 -10.02 -11.52
C LEU A 454 -34.41 -9.11 -11.73
N GLN A 455 -35.34 -9.05 -10.78
CA GLN A 455 -36.51 -8.16 -10.85
C GLN A 455 -36.10 -6.68 -10.84
N TRP A 456 -35.12 -6.32 -10.00
CA TRP A 456 -34.54 -4.98 -9.98
C TRP A 456 -33.88 -4.60 -11.32
N ALA A 457 -33.09 -5.52 -11.90
CA ALA A 457 -32.46 -5.31 -13.21
C ALA A 457 -33.47 -5.17 -14.37
N GLN A 458 -34.67 -5.74 -14.24
CA GLN A 458 -35.76 -5.55 -15.20
C GLN A 458 -36.54 -4.25 -14.96
N ALA A 459 -36.60 -3.77 -13.71
CA ALA A 459 -37.23 -2.50 -13.36
C ALA A 459 -36.39 -1.28 -13.77
N ASP A 460 -35.05 -1.38 -13.74
CA ASP A 460 -34.13 -0.37 -14.27
C ASP A 460 -33.19 -0.93 -15.36
N PRO A 461 -33.62 -0.93 -16.64
CA PRO A 461 -32.77 -1.31 -17.76
C PRO A 461 -31.56 -0.39 -18.01
N ALA A 462 -31.44 0.76 -17.33
CA ALA A 462 -30.32 1.68 -17.54
C ALA A 462 -29.00 1.18 -16.93
N ILE A 463 -29.05 0.26 -15.95
CA ILE A 463 -27.84 -0.22 -15.23
C ILE A 463 -26.81 -0.93 -16.13
N PHE A 464 -27.24 -1.46 -17.29
CA PHE A 464 -26.40 -2.09 -18.31
C PHE A 464 -26.44 -1.35 -19.66
N ALA A 465 -26.92 -0.09 -19.68
CA ALA A 465 -26.93 0.72 -20.89
C ALA A 465 -25.50 1.14 -21.29
N ALA A 466 -25.30 1.40 -22.59
CA ALA A 466 -24.05 1.95 -23.10
C ALA A 466 -23.79 3.35 -22.53
N ALA A 467 -22.56 3.62 -22.09
CA ALA A 467 -22.22 4.83 -21.36
C ALA A 467 -22.20 6.06 -22.29
N ARG A 468 -22.83 7.16 -21.87
CA ARG A 468 -22.91 8.39 -22.67
C ARG A 468 -21.67 9.24 -22.44
N VAL A 469 -20.62 8.94 -23.19
CA VAL A 469 -19.34 9.64 -23.11
C VAL A 469 -19.28 10.75 -24.15
N LEU A 470 -19.06 11.98 -23.69
CA LEU A 470 -18.73 13.14 -24.51
C LEU A 470 -17.26 13.07 -24.93
N ASP A 471 -16.98 13.42 -26.19
CA ASP A 471 -15.63 13.42 -26.74
C ASP A 471 -14.75 14.46 -26.01
N PRO A 472 -13.60 14.09 -25.41
CA PRO A 472 -12.78 14.99 -24.58
C PRO A 472 -12.32 16.32 -25.21
N GLY A 473 -12.41 16.47 -26.53
CA GLY A 473 -11.98 17.68 -27.24
C GLY A 473 -10.45 17.86 -27.30
N PRO A 474 -9.97 18.97 -27.88
CA PRO A 474 -8.54 19.25 -28.00
C PRO A 474 -7.87 19.55 -26.65
N ASP A 475 -8.62 20.12 -25.71
CA ASP A 475 -8.07 20.71 -24.47
C ASP A 475 -7.87 19.68 -23.34
N VAL A 476 -8.03 18.38 -23.62
CA VAL A 476 -7.95 17.31 -22.60
C VAL A 476 -6.58 17.23 -21.92
N TRP A 477 -5.51 17.62 -22.63
CA TRP A 477 -4.18 17.73 -22.04
C TRP A 477 -4.07 18.92 -21.06
N GLU A 478 -4.79 20.02 -21.31
CA GLU A 478 -4.86 21.10 -20.32
C GLU A 478 -5.69 20.68 -19.10
N ASP A 479 -6.81 19.97 -19.28
CA ASP A 479 -7.59 19.42 -18.15
C ASP A 479 -6.74 18.47 -17.29
N TYR A 480 -5.89 17.66 -17.94
CA TYR A 480 -4.88 16.87 -17.26
C TYR A 480 -3.87 17.74 -16.49
N LEU A 481 -3.26 18.75 -17.11
CA LEU A 481 -2.29 19.64 -16.43
C LEU A 481 -2.92 20.46 -15.28
N ARG A 482 -4.21 20.79 -15.36
CA ARG A 482 -4.98 21.45 -14.29
C ARG A 482 -5.28 20.50 -13.13
N ALA A 483 -5.46 19.20 -13.38
CA ALA A 483 -5.81 18.20 -12.38
C ALA A 483 -5.04 16.86 -12.51
N PRO A 484 -3.68 16.82 -12.47
CA PRO A 484 -2.94 15.58 -12.75
C PRO A 484 -3.26 14.44 -11.78
N ALA A 485 -3.56 14.81 -10.52
CA ALA A 485 -4.00 13.89 -9.49
C ALA A 485 -5.25 13.09 -9.88
N ARG A 486 -6.25 13.73 -10.50
CA ARG A 486 -7.50 13.10 -10.95
C ARG A 486 -7.23 11.98 -11.95
N TYR A 487 -6.40 12.26 -12.95
CA TYR A 487 -6.04 11.28 -13.98
C TYR A 487 -5.17 10.15 -13.43
N GLN A 488 -4.24 10.46 -12.52
CA GLN A 488 -3.45 9.44 -11.83
C GLN A 488 -4.31 8.57 -10.88
N SER A 489 -5.35 9.12 -10.25
CA SER A 489 -6.37 8.33 -9.52
C SER A 489 -7.12 7.39 -10.46
N LEU A 490 -7.63 7.93 -11.58
CA LEU A 490 -8.37 7.17 -12.58
C LEU A 490 -7.53 6.06 -13.22
N LEU A 491 -6.22 6.28 -13.42
CA LEU A 491 -5.30 5.28 -13.95
C LEU A 491 -5.09 4.13 -12.96
N ALA A 492 -4.83 4.45 -11.69
CA ALA A 492 -4.63 3.46 -10.65
C ALA A 492 -5.90 2.61 -10.41
N ASP A 493 -7.08 3.23 -10.42
CA ASP A 493 -8.38 2.56 -10.28
C ASP A 493 -8.71 1.68 -11.50
N LEU A 494 -8.66 2.25 -12.71
CA LEU A 494 -8.97 1.56 -13.96
C LEU A 494 -8.11 0.31 -14.15
N LEU A 495 -6.80 0.44 -13.95
CA LEU A 495 -5.83 -0.64 -14.14
C LEU A 495 -5.61 -1.51 -12.90
N ARG A 496 -6.20 -1.15 -11.75
CA ARG A 496 -5.91 -1.74 -10.43
C ARG A 496 -4.40 -1.77 -10.14
N LEU A 497 -3.72 -0.66 -10.40
CA LEU A 497 -2.32 -0.48 -10.00
C LEU A 497 -2.28 -0.39 -8.48
N ASP A 498 -1.82 -1.45 -7.83
CA ASP A 498 -1.44 -1.39 -6.42
C ASP A 498 -0.48 -0.22 -6.20
N ALA A 499 -0.68 0.53 -5.11
CA ALA A 499 0.36 1.41 -4.62
C ALA A 499 1.58 0.52 -4.24
N GLU A 500 2.70 0.78 -4.91
CA GLU A 500 3.90 -0.09 -4.88
C GLU A 500 4.36 -0.39 -3.44
N HIS A 501 4.93 -1.58 -3.22
CA HIS A 501 5.29 -2.12 -1.89
C HIS A 501 6.08 -1.12 -1.02
N VAL A 502 5.39 -0.44 -0.09
CA VAL A 502 5.97 0.63 0.75
C VAL A 502 6.78 0.06 1.93
N GLY A 503 7.75 -0.80 1.64
CA GLY A 503 8.75 -1.26 2.61
C GLY A 503 8.36 -2.55 3.33
N PHE A 504 8.50 -2.56 4.66
CA PHE A 504 8.44 -3.77 5.47
C PHE A 504 7.05 -4.12 6.03
N THR A 505 5.98 -3.53 5.49
CA THR A 505 4.59 -3.83 5.90
C THR A 505 4.25 -5.30 5.65
N ASP A 506 3.53 -5.92 6.59
CA ASP A 506 3.11 -7.33 6.51
C ASP A 506 2.02 -7.56 5.43
N PRO A 507 1.92 -8.78 4.87
CA PRO A 507 0.96 -9.10 3.82
C PRO A 507 -0.50 -8.90 4.22
N ASP A 508 -0.84 -9.17 5.48
CA ASP A 508 -2.22 -9.11 5.98
C ASP A 508 -2.72 -7.66 6.07
N THR A 509 -1.86 -6.75 6.52
CA THR A 509 -2.12 -5.31 6.49
C THR A 509 -2.24 -4.78 5.05
N ILE A 510 -1.42 -5.29 4.11
CA ILE A 510 -1.55 -4.94 2.68
C ILE A 510 -2.89 -5.46 2.12
N ALA A 511 -3.33 -6.68 2.50
CA ALA A 511 -4.63 -7.22 2.10
C ALA A 511 -5.79 -6.41 2.67
N ALA A 512 -5.73 -6.01 3.95
CA ALA A 512 -6.71 -5.12 4.56
C ALA A 512 -6.78 -3.75 3.87
N ILE A 513 -5.63 -3.15 3.51
CA ILE A 513 -5.56 -1.88 2.76
C ILE A 513 -6.11 -2.02 1.33
N ARG A 514 -5.92 -3.17 0.67
CA ARG A 514 -6.53 -3.45 -0.64
C ARG A 514 -8.05 -3.54 -0.54
N ASN A 515 -8.56 -4.30 0.45
CA ASN A 515 -9.98 -4.57 0.62
C ASN A 515 -10.78 -3.36 1.17
N LEU A 516 -10.14 -2.47 1.93
CA LEU A 516 -10.77 -1.26 2.45
C LEU A 516 -11.14 -0.29 1.32
N THR A 517 -12.41 0.06 1.18
CA THR A 517 -12.85 1.18 0.32
C THR A 517 -12.87 2.47 1.13
N LEU A 518 -12.24 3.53 0.62
CA LEU A 518 -12.39 4.86 1.23
C LEU A 518 -13.76 5.43 0.87
N LEU A 519 -14.65 5.47 1.86
CA LEU A 519 -15.82 6.37 1.89
C LEU A 519 -15.40 7.82 1.59
N ARG A 520 -16.25 8.59 0.91
CA ARG A 520 -15.92 9.94 0.36
C ARG A 520 -17.01 10.97 0.63
N ASP A 521 -18.01 10.61 1.42
CA ASP A 521 -19.25 11.34 1.70
C ASP A 521 -18.99 12.73 2.31
N TYR A 522 -17.91 12.83 3.09
CA TYR A 522 -17.43 14.07 3.69
C TYR A 522 -16.26 14.75 2.95
N LEU A 523 -15.99 14.34 1.70
CA LEU A 523 -15.05 15.01 0.81
C LEU A 523 -15.79 15.84 -0.25
N THR A 524 -15.18 16.94 -0.70
CA THR A 524 -15.75 17.71 -1.82
C THR A 524 -15.62 16.92 -3.14
N PRO A 525 -16.56 17.06 -4.10
CA PRO A 525 -16.55 16.25 -5.33
C PRO A 525 -15.25 16.31 -6.14
N ASP A 526 -14.57 17.46 -6.13
CA ASP A 526 -13.30 17.69 -6.84
C ASP A 526 -12.06 17.17 -6.09
N THR A 527 -12.23 16.54 -4.92
CA THR A 527 -11.13 15.99 -4.12
C THR A 527 -10.69 14.62 -4.63
N PHE A 528 -9.66 14.60 -5.48
CA PHE A 528 -9.02 13.38 -5.98
C PHE A 528 -7.71 13.07 -5.24
N LEU A 529 -7.57 11.83 -4.78
CA LEU A 529 -6.39 11.32 -4.08
C LEU A 529 -5.56 10.48 -5.05
N ARG A 530 -4.28 10.78 -5.21
CA ARG A 530 -3.33 9.93 -5.95
C ARG A 530 -3.26 8.54 -5.31
N GLY A 531 -2.86 7.50 -6.06
CA GLY A 531 -2.76 6.13 -5.54
C GLY A 531 -2.00 6.02 -4.21
N TYR A 532 -0.86 6.71 -4.07
CA TYR A 532 -0.13 6.75 -2.80
C TYR A 532 -0.88 7.51 -1.69
N GLN A 533 -1.61 8.59 -2.02
CA GLN A 533 -2.38 9.35 -1.03
C GLN A 533 -3.56 8.53 -0.49
N ALA A 534 -4.28 7.85 -1.38
CA ALA A 534 -5.31 6.89 -1.00
C ALA A 534 -4.73 5.75 -0.14
N PHE A 535 -3.59 5.18 -0.52
CA PHE A 535 -2.90 4.16 0.29
C PHE A 535 -2.53 4.68 1.69
N GLY A 536 -2.02 5.91 1.82
CA GLY A 536 -1.62 6.47 3.11
C GLY A 536 -2.80 6.74 4.05
N ALA A 537 -3.91 7.25 3.51
CA ALA A 537 -5.17 7.35 4.25
C ALA A 537 -5.67 5.97 4.69
N LYS A 538 -5.75 4.98 3.78
CA LYS A 538 -6.17 3.61 4.12
C LYS A 538 -5.27 2.93 5.16
N PHE A 539 -3.95 3.11 5.07
CA PHE A 539 -2.98 2.61 6.06
C PHE A 539 -3.30 3.15 7.46
N ALA A 540 -3.56 4.46 7.58
CA ALA A 540 -3.94 5.09 8.84
C ALA A 540 -5.33 4.63 9.36
N VAL A 541 -6.27 4.23 8.49
CA VAL A 541 -7.53 3.60 8.94
C VAL A 541 -7.24 2.21 9.53
N VAL A 542 -6.60 1.33 8.75
CA VAL A 542 -6.34 -0.07 9.12
C VAL A 542 -5.53 -0.19 10.42
N ARG A 543 -4.60 0.74 10.66
CA ARG A 543 -3.73 0.76 11.83
C ARG A 543 -4.18 1.64 12.99
N ARG A 544 -5.24 2.44 12.82
CA ARG A 544 -5.82 3.41 13.77
C ARG A 544 -4.89 4.51 14.31
N LYS A 545 -3.78 4.13 14.95
CA LYS A 545 -2.76 5.03 15.53
C LYS A 545 -1.46 4.89 14.74
N THR A 546 -1.03 5.94 14.04
CA THR A 546 0.10 5.89 13.08
C THR A 546 0.90 7.19 12.99
N VAL A 547 2.12 7.08 12.45
CA VAL A 547 2.97 8.18 12.02
C VAL A 547 3.10 8.18 10.50
N LEU A 548 2.64 9.24 9.83
CA LEU A 548 2.84 9.49 8.40
C LEU A 548 4.03 10.42 8.21
N GLY A 549 5.20 9.81 7.96
CA GLY A 549 6.48 10.47 7.70
C GLY A 549 6.82 10.66 6.23
N ASP A 550 5.82 10.68 5.35
CA ASP A 550 5.94 11.12 3.95
C ASP A 550 6.80 12.39 3.84
N GLU A 551 7.56 12.52 2.75
CA GLU A 551 8.31 13.74 2.47
C GLU A 551 7.41 15.00 2.41
N MET A 552 8.03 16.16 2.48
CA MET A 552 7.35 17.43 2.25
C MET A 552 6.80 17.50 0.82
N GLY A 553 5.76 18.30 0.58
CA GLY A 553 5.14 18.43 -0.73
C GLY A 553 4.23 17.26 -1.18
N LEU A 554 4.33 16.06 -0.57
CA LEU A 554 3.48 14.89 -0.91
C LEU A 554 1.98 15.01 -0.53
N GLY A 555 1.59 16.08 0.17
CA GLY A 555 0.21 16.27 0.62
C GLY A 555 -0.17 15.36 1.78
N LYS A 556 0.47 15.56 2.94
CA LYS A 556 0.06 14.90 4.20
C LYS A 556 -1.29 15.41 4.70
N THR A 557 -1.57 16.70 4.53
CA THR A 557 -2.84 17.35 4.91
C THR A 557 -4.05 16.68 4.25
N ILE A 558 -4.06 16.59 2.91
CA ILE A 558 -5.17 15.96 2.16
C ILE A 558 -5.34 14.46 2.49
N GLN A 559 -4.26 13.73 2.79
CA GLN A 559 -4.32 12.35 3.28
C GLN A 559 -5.00 12.26 4.66
N ALA A 560 -4.66 13.16 5.58
CA ALA A 560 -5.27 13.22 6.91
C ALA A 560 -6.74 13.66 6.87
N ILE A 561 -7.10 14.58 5.97
CA ILE A 561 -8.49 14.99 5.74
C ILE A 561 -9.30 13.81 5.17
N ALA A 562 -8.77 13.06 4.20
CA ALA A 562 -9.42 11.87 3.66
C ALA A 562 -9.59 10.74 4.69
N TRP A 563 -8.58 10.53 5.53
CA TRP A 563 -8.65 9.59 6.65
C TRP A 563 -9.75 9.97 7.65
N ALA A 564 -9.79 11.23 8.10
CA ALA A 564 -10.81 11.69 9.04
C ALA A 564 -12.23 11.73 8.43
N ALA A 565 -12.36 12.15 7.17
CA ALA A 565 -13.64 12.12 6.44
C ALA A 565 -14.18 10.70 6.27
N HIS A 566 -13.32 9.70 6.10
CA HIS A 566 -13.69 8.29 6.08
C HIS A 566 -14.19 7.80 7.44
N LEU A 567 -13.51 8.15 8.54
CA LEU A 567 -13.90 7.75 9.90
C LEU A 567 -15.24 8.38 10.33
N ALA A 568 -15.50 9.63 9.92
CA ALA A 568 -16.78 10.30 10.13
C ALA A 568 -17.94 9.70 9.30
N ALA A 569 -17.64 9.08 8.14
CA ALA A 569 -18.61 8.47 7.24
C ALA A 569 -18.93 6.99 7.56
N ALA A 570 -18.06 6.29 8.29
CA ALA A 570 -18.28 4.91 8.72
C ALA A 570 -19.41 4.81 9.77
N ASP A 571 -20.01 3.63 9.94
CA ASP A 571 -21.21 3.41 10.78
C ASP A 571 -21.08 3.87 12.26
N ALA A 572 -19.85 4.00 12.77
CA ALA A 572 -19.57 4.52 14.11
C ALA A 572 -19.60 6.06 14.23
N GLY A 573 -19.58 6.79 13.11
CA GLY A 573 -19.85 8.23 13.05
C GLY A 573 -18.84 9.13 13.77
N ALA A 574 -17.53 8.80 13.73
CA ALA A 574 -16.48 9.51 14.48
C ALA A 574 -16.20 10.93 13.91
N SER A 575 -17.10 11.87 14.23
CA SER A 575 -17.18 13.19 13.62
C SER A 575 -16.41 14.27 14.39
N HIS A 576 -16.11 14.07 15.68
CA HIS A 576 -15.43 15.06 16.52
C HIS A 576 -13.91 14.96 16.37
N ILE A 577 -13.39 15.63 15.34
CA ILE A 577 -11.99 15.56 14.93
C ILE A 577 -11.21 16.77 15.47
N VAL A 578 -10.05 16.54 16.09
CA VAL A 578 -9.12 17.60 16.53
C VAL A 578 -7.86 17.61 15.66
N VAL A 579 -7.42 18.80 15.25
CA VAL A 579 -6.14 19.04 14.57
C VAL A 579 -5.26 19.92 15.45
N VAL A 580 -4.15 19.37 15.97
CA VAL A 580 -3.13 20.10 16.72
C VAL A 580 -1.97 20.42 15.78
N CYS A 581 -1.62 21.70 15.61
CA CYS A 581 -0.61 22.11 14.63
C CYS A 581 0.23 23.34 15.08
N PRO A 582 1.31 23.70 14.37
CA PRO A 582 2.00 24.99 14.54
C PRO A 582 1.09 26.20 14.24
N ALA A 583 1.23 27.29 14.98
CA ALA A 583 0.42 28.51 14.80
C ALA A 583 0.49 29.09 13.37
N SER A 584 1.63 28.92 12.70
CA SER A 584 1.87 29.35 11.31
C SER A 584 1.06 28.59 10.26
N VAL A 585 0.60 27.36 10.55
CA VAL A 585 -0.16 26.53 9.58
C VAL A 585 -1.65 26.44 9.88
N VAL A 586 -2.14 27.02 10.99
CA VAL A 586 -3.57 27.03 11.36
C VAL A 586 -4.46 27.55 10.22
N LEU A 587 -4.08 28.68 9.59
CA LEU A 587 -4.84 29.21 8.44
C LEU A 587 -4.72 28.32 7.20
N ASN A 588 -3.61 27.61 7.01
CA ASN A 588 -3.46 26.69 5.90
C ASN A 588 -4.39 25.47 6.06
N TRP A 589 -4.46 24.90 7.27
CA TRP A 589 -5.43 23.85 7.61
C TRP A 589 -6.87 24.29 7.37
N MET A 590 -7.26 25.50 7.80
CA MET A 590 -8.61 26.02 7.53
C MET A 590 -8.93 26.13 6.03
N ARG A 591 -7.96 26.52 5.19
CA ARG A 591 -8.13 26.58 3.72
C ARG A 591 -8.21 25.19 3.09
N GLU A 592 -7.36 24.25 3.50
CA GLU A 592 -7.37 22.89 2.96
C GLU A 592 -8.62 22.12 3.39
N LEU A 593 -9.10 22.31 4.62
CA LEU A 593 -10.39 21.78 5.08
C LEU A 593 -11.56 22.31 4.25
N ALA A 594 -11.67 23.64 4.08
CA ALA A 594 -12.72 24.25 3.27
C ALA A 594 -12.63 23.91 1.76
N LYS A 595 -11.48 23.44 1.27
CA LYS A 595 -11.30 22.95 -0.10
C LYS A 595 -11.66 21.48 -0.26
N PHE A 596 -11.24 20.63 0.69
CA PHE A 596 -11.25 19.18 0.53
C PHE A 596 -12.36 18.45 1.29
N SER A 597 -12.97 19.07 2.31
CA SER A 597 -14.04 18.45 3.11
C SER A 597 -15.33 19.25 3.11
N THR A 598 -16.46 18.57 3.34
CA THR A 598 -17.78 19.16 3.57
C THR A 598 -18.15 19.25 5.05
N LEU A 599 -17.34 18.67 5.95
CA LEU A 599 -17.53 18.79 7.41
C LEU A 599 -17.28 20.23 7.89
N PRO A 600 -17.99 20.69 8.93
CA PRO A 600 -17.71 22.00 9.51
C PRO A 600 -16.29 22.04 10.10
N ALA A 601 -15.64 23.20 10.00
CA ALA A 601 -14.31 23.44 10.55
C ALA A 601 -14.30 24.73 11.38
N VAL A 602 -13.72 24.69 12.58
CA VAL A 602 -13.56 25.86 13.46
C VAL A 602 -12.11 26.08 13.85
N LYS A 603 -11.74 27.36 13.99
CA LYS A 603 -10.39 27.82 14.32
C LYS A 603 -10.30 28.17 15.81
N ALA A 604 -9.95 27.20 16.65
CA ALA A 604 -9.77 27.39 18.09
C ALA A 604 -8.40 28.04 18.42
N HIS A 605 -8.18 29.27 17.93
CA HIS A 605 -6.98 30.07 18.16
C HIS A 605 -7.31 31.57 18.15
N GLY A 606 -6.71 32.33 19.08
CA GLY A 606 -7.06 33.72 19.37
C GLY A 606 -7.90 33.85 20.64
N PRO A 607 -8.56 35.01 20.88
CA PRO A 607 -9.40 35.22 22.07
C PRO A 607 -10.69 34.38 22.05
N ASP A 608 -11.21 34.04 20.87
CA ASP A 608 -12.50 33.33 20.71
C ASP A 608 -12.36 31.79 20.73
N LYS A 609 -11.22 31.27 21.18
CA LYS A 609 -10.88 29.83 21.09
C LYS A 609 -11.81 28.96 21.95
N GLU A 610 -12.21 29.41 23.14
CA GLU A 610 -13.19 28.71 23.98
C GLU A 610 -14.58 28.69 23.34
N ALA A 611 -15.00 29.77 22.69
CA ALA A 611 -16.28 29.83 21.96
C ALA A 611 -16.27 28.91 20.73
N SER A 612 -15.15 28.87 19.99
CA SER A 612 -14.95 27.93 18.89
C SER A 612 -15.00 26.47 19.37
N ARG A 613 -14.37 26.15 20.52
CA ARG A 613 -14.47 24.83 21.14
C ARG A 613 -15.90 24.48 21.52
N ALA A 614 -16.65 25.42 22.10
CA ALA A 614 -18.06 25.22 22.46
C ALA A 614 -18.95 25.00 21.22
N GLN A 615 -18.68 25.68 20.11
CA GLN A 615 -19.36 25.42 18.83
C GLN A 615 -19.11 23.99 18.34
N TRP A 616 -17.83 23.57 18.27
CA TRP A 616 -17.43 22.25 17.80
C TRP A 616 -18.05 21.10 18.60
N VAL A 617 -18.06 21.16 19.94
CA VAL A 617 -18.70 20.13 20.78
C VAL A 617 -20.16 19.90 20.39
N ASN A 618 -20.89 20.96 20.00
CA ASN A 618 -22.30 20.90 19.62
C ASN A 618 -22.54 20.56 18.12
N GLN A 619 -21.51 20.59 17.26
CA GLN A 619 -21.67 20.49 15.80
C GLN A 619 -20.83 19.38 15.14
N GLY A 620 -19.87 18.80 15.86
CA GLY A 620 -18.87 17.89 15.30
C GLY A 620 -17.94 18.59 14.30
N GLY A 621 -17.32 17.79 13.43
CA GLY A 621 -16.34 18.23 12.44
C GLY A 621 -14.97 18.53 13.02
N PHE A 622 -14.22 19.42 12.37
CA PHE A 622 -12.82 19.70 12.66
C PHE A 622 -12.64 20.90 13.61
N LEU A 623 -11.93 20.70 14.72
CA LEU A 623 -11.37 21.78 15.54
C LEU A 623 -9.87 21.91 15.27
N VAL A 624 -9.45 23.04 14.70
CA VAL A 624 -8.03 23.35 14.45
C VAL A 624 -7.50 24.23 15.58
N CYS A 625 -6.52 23.73 16.33
CA CYS A 625 -5.86 24.45 17.42
C CYS A 625 -4.33 24.33 17.37
N THR A 626 -3.65 25.07 18.25
CA THR A 626 -2.19 24.99 18.41
C THR A 626 -1.79 23.99 19.48
N PHE A 627 -0.49 23.64 19.54
CA PHE A 627 0.09 22.90 20.69
C PHE A 627 -0.12 23.57 22.05
N GLU A 628 -0.38 24.87 22.10
CA GLU A 628 -0.83 25.54 23.32
C GLU A 628 -2.34 25.36 23.54
N GLY A 629 -3.14 25.46 22.48
CA GLY A 629 -4.57 25.15 22.51
C GLY A 629 -4.84 23.76 23.07
N ALA A 630 -4.09 22.74 22.64
CA ALA A 630 -4.17 21.37 23.15
C ALA A 630 -3.85 21.21 24.65
N ARG A 631 -3.21 22.21 25.28
CA ARG A 631 -2.91 22.28 26.72
C ARG A 631 -3.92 23.15 27.49
N ALA A 632 -4.59 24.07 26.82
CA ALA A 632 -5.42 25.12 27.44
C ALA A 632 -6.93 24.87 27.28
N LEU A 633 -7.33 24.17 26.22
CA LEU A 633 -8.72 23.79 25.94
C LEU A 633 -9.01 22.42 26.53
N ASP A 634 -10.21 22.26 27.09
CA ASP A 634 -10.80 20.93 27.29
C ASP A 634 -11.22 20.38 25.92
N LEU A 635 -10.63 19.24 25.54
CA LEU A 635 -10.85 18.54 24.28
C LEU A 635 -11.31 17.09 24.50
N SER A 636 -11.89 16.79 25.67
CA SER A 636 -12.40 15.45 26.07
C SER A 636 -13.51 14.88 25.17
N ALA A 637 -14.06 15.67 24.26
CA ALA A 637 -15.04 15.25 23.25
C ALA A 637 -14.39 14.80 21.93
N ALA A 638 -13.06 14.67 21.86
CA ALA A 638 -12.36 14.25 20.65
C ALA A 638 -12.47 12.72 20.45
N GLU A 639 -12.84 12.31 19.24
CA GLU A 639 -12.92 10.90 18.81
C GLU A 639 -11.75 10.53 17.90
N THR A 640 -11.24 11.51 17.15
CA THR A 640 -10.14 11.38 16.18
C THR A 640 -9.15 12.54 16.34
N LEU A 641 -7.86 12.24 16.33
CA LEU A 641 -6.78 13.22 16.51
C LEU A 641 -5.81 13.25 15.32
N ILE A 642 -5.51 14.46 14.83
CA ILE A 642 -4.42 14.73 13.90
C ILE A 642 -3.39 15.60 14.62
N VAL A 643 -2.11 15.22 14.57
CA VAL A 643 -0.99 16.00 15.13
C VAL A 643 -0.04 16.38 14.00
N ASP A 644 -0.10 17.62 13.55
CA ASP A 644 0.75 18.15 12.49
C ASP A 644 2.09 18.69 13.03
N GLU A 645 3.16 18.48 12.28
CA GLU A 645 4.54 18.61 12.72
C GLU A 645 4.83 17.95 14.09
N ALA A 646 4.48 16.65 14.20
CA ALA A 646 4.67 15.81 15.37
C ALA A 646 6.13 15.74 15.87
N HIS A 647 7.12 16.14 15.06
CA HIS A 647 8.50 16.34 15.51
C HIS A 647 8.60 17.31 16.72
N LEU A 648 7.63 18.20 16.91
CA LEU A 648 7.58 19.12 18.05
C LEU A 648 7.29 18.42 19.39
N VAL A 649 6.67 17.24 19.42
CA VAL A 649 6.35 16.50 20.68
C VAL A 649 7.39 15.43 21.03
N LYS A 650 8.56 15.43 20.36
CA LYS A 650 9.64 14.44 20.54
C LYS A 650 10.28 14.35 21.94
N ASN A 651 10.04 15.31 22.83
CA ASN A 651 10.54 15.29 24.21
C ASN A 651 9.37 15.00 25.19
N PRO A 652 9.33 13.83 25.88
CA PRO A 652 8.27 13.47 26.82
C PRO A 652 8.12 14.40 28.03
N THR A 653 9.17 15.14 28.43
CA THR A 653 9.11 16.02 29.62
C THR A 653 8.49 17.39 29.33
N ALA A 654 8.32 17.75 28.06
CA ALA A 654 7.72 19.02 27.68
C ALA A 654 6.19 18.98 27.83
N ARG A 655 5.61 19.99 28.49
CA ARG A 655 4.16 20.10 28.76
C ARG A 655 3.28 19.95 27.50
N ARG A 656 3.78 20.36 26.32
CA ARG A 656 3.07 20.20 25.03
C ARG A 656 2.98 18.73 24.60
N SER A 657 4.02 17.95 24.82
CA SER A 657 4.07 16.52 24.52
C SER A 657 3.21 15.73 25.48
N GLN A 658 3.19 16.11 26.76
CA GLN A 658 2.31 15.53 27.78
C GLN A 658 0.83 15.74 27.45
N ALA A 659 0.45 16.95 27.05
CA ALA A 659 -0.92 17.26 26.62
C ALA A 659 -1.32 16.47 25.36
N VAL A 660 -0.44 16.42 24.34
CA VAL A 660 -0.72 15.67 23.10
C VAL A 660 -0.75 14.15 23.34
N ALA A 661 0.15 13.60 24.16
CA ALA A 661 0.12 12.18 24.54
C ALA A 661 -1.19 11.81 25.23
N ALA A 662 -1.64 12.61 26.20
CA ALA A 662 -2.91 12.38 26.87
C ALA A 662 -4.12 12.42 25.92
N LEU A 663 -4.07 13.20 24.84
CA LEU A 663 -5.10 13.18 23.78
C LEU A 663 -4.99 11.93 22.89
N ILE A 664 -3.77 11.49 22.55
CA ILE A 664 -3.54 10.24 21.80
C ILE A 664 -4.02 9.01 22.62
N ASP A 665 -3.88 9.04 23.95
CA ASP A 665 -4.37 8.00 24.85
C ASP A 665 -5.91 7.95 24.94
N GLN A 666 -6.60 9.09 24.76
CA GLN A 666 -8.07 9.20 24.84
C GLN A 666 -8.81 8.73 23.57
N VAL A 667 -8.22 8.92 22.38
CA VAL A 667 -8.86 8.55 21.09
C VAL A 667 -8.54 7.12 20.66
N ASP A 668 -9.42 6.51 19.85
CA ASP A 668 -9.08 5.28 19.12
C ASP A 668 -8.16 5.57 17.92
N TYR A 669 -8.39 6.71 17.24
CA TYR A 669 -7.76 7.06 15.96
C TYR A 669 -6.84 8.28 16.09
N ALA A 670 -5.54 8.10 15.80
CA ALA A 670 -4.51 9.14 15.94
C ALA A 670 -3.51 9.13 14.77
N LEU A 671 -3.37 10.25 14.07
CA LEU A 671 -2.49 10.40 12.92
C LEU A 671 -1.45 11.51 13.15
N LEU A 672 -0.20 11.10 13.34
CA LEU A 672 0.95 11.99 13.56
C LEU A 672 1.63 12.28 12.21
N LEU A 673 1.61 13.54 11.78
CA LEU A 673 2.24 13.98 10.52
C LEU A 673 3.61 14.59 10.80
N THR A 674 4.60 14.29 9.96
CA THR A 674 5.94 14.89 10.07
C THR A 674 6.66 14.91 8.73
N GLY A 675 7.38 15.99 8.42
CA GLY A 675 8.23 16.08 7.23
C GLY A 675 9.63 15.49 7.42
N THR A 676 10.16 15.51 8.65
CA THR A 676 11.59 15.31 8.92
C THR A 676 11.90 14.29 10.04
N PRO A 677 11.22 13.11 10.10
CA PRO A 677 11.26 12.19 11.25
C PRO A 677 12.63 11.57 11.62
N LEU A 678 13.67 11.73 10.79
CA LEU A 678 14.97 11.04 10.95
C LEU A 678 16.14 11.95 11.38
N GLU A 679 15.92 13.25 11.53
CA GLU A 679 17.05 14.22 11.60
C GLU A 679 18.04 14.04 12.75
N ASN A 680 17.56 13.67 13.94
CA ASN A 680 18.30 13.97 15.17
C ASN A 680 18.46 12.81 16.18
N ARG A 681 17.65 11.74 16.17
CA ARG A 681 18.00 10.40 16.76
C ARG A 681 16.92 9.32 16.64
N VAL A 682 17.34 8.06 16.77
CA VAL A 682 16.46 6.88 16.85
C VAL A 682 15.55 6.95 18.08
N GLU A 683 16.03 7.53 19.19
CA GLU A 683 15.30 7.68 20.44
C GLU A 683 14.16 8.73 20.35
N GLU A 684 14.32 9.75 19.50
CA GLU A 684 13.25 10.72 19.20
C GLU A 684 12.11 10.02 18.46
N PHE A 685 12.44 9.22 17.44
CA PHE A 685 11.46 8.42 16.72
C PHE A 685 10.82 7.34 17.61
N THR A 686 11.62 6.71 18.48
CA THR A 686 11.13 5.77 19.51
C THR A 686 10.08 6.43 20.40
N THR A 687 10.22 7.72 20.74
CA THR A 687 9.22 8.46 21.51
C THR A 687 7.89 8.60 20.75
N LEU A 688 7.91 8.92 19.45
CA LEU A 688 6.69 9.01 18.65
C LEU A 688 5.97 7.65 18.54
N ILE A 689 6.72 6.55 18.39
CA ILE A 689 6.14 5.19 18.34
C ILE A 689 5.54 4.77 19.69
N ARG A 690 6.12 5.18 20.84
CA ARG A 690 5.51 4.96 22.17
C ARG A 690 4.12 5.57 22.29
N TYR A 691 3.82 6.66 21.59
CA TYR A 691 2.50 7.28 21.63
C TYR A 691 1.46 6.53 20.79
N VAL A 692 1.86 5.87 19.70
CA VAL A 692 0.89 5.24 18.77
C VAL A 692 0.77 3.72 18.94
N GLN A 693 1.88 2.99 19.05
CA GLN A 693 1.95 1.52 19.08
C GLN A 693 3.19 1.09 19.92
N PRO A 694 3.16 1.31 21.25
CA PRO A 694 4.30 1.06 22.14
C PRO A 694 4.78 -0.41 22.16
N GLU A 695 3.91 -1.36 21.84
CA GLU A 695 4.18 -2.80 21.78
C GLU A 695 5.20 -3.21 20.72
N LEU A 696 5.39 -2.40 19.67
CA LEU A 696 6.44 -2.61 18.65
C LEU A 696 7.85 -2.42 19.22
N LEU A 697 7.99 -1.73 20.37
CA LEU A 697 9.26 -1.33 20.95
C LEU A 697 9.75 -2.36 21.98
N GLY A 698 10.18 -3.51 21.48
CA GLY A 698 10.79 -4.56 22.29
C GLY A 698 12.00 -4.09 23.12
N ARG A 699 12.36 -4.89 24.14
CA ARG A 699 13.53 -4.60 24.99
C ARG A 699 14.79 -4.50 24.12
N GLY A 700 15.43 -3.32 24.12
CA GLY A 700 16.60 -3.03 23.28
C GLY A 700 16.30 -2.36 21.94
N ALA A 701 15.08 -1.84 21.70
CA ALA A 701 14.74 -1.19 20.43
C ALA A 701 15.73 -0.08 19.99
N THR A 702 16.29 0.69 20.92
CA THR A 702 17.30 1.74 20.67
C THR A 702 18.71 1.20 20.43
N GLN A 703 18.93 -0.11 20.57
CA GLN A 703 20.18 -0.82 20.29
C GLN A 703 20.10 -1.64 18.98
N MET A 704 18.95 -1.62 18.29
CA MET A 704 18.78 -2.27 17.00
C MET A 704 19.38 -1.44 15.86
N GLY A 705 20.09 -2.10 14.94
CA GLY A 705 20.60 -1.46 13.73
C GLY A 705 19.48 -0.99 12.79
N ALA A 706 19.77 0.06 12.01
CA ALA A 706 18.86 0.78 11.10
C ALA A 706 17.71 -0.05 10.49
N MET A 707 18.03 -1.09 9.71
CA MET A 707 17.04 -1.90 9.01
C MET A 707 16.17 -2.75 9.95
N ALA A 708 16.70 -3.22 11.08
CA ALA A 708 15.94 -3.97 12.06
C ALA A 708 14.94 -3.08 12.80
N PHE A 709 15.37 -1.87 13.18
CA PHE A 709 14.48 -0.85 13.73
C PHE A 709 13.40 -0.44 12.72
N ALA A 710 13.79 -0.10 11.48
CA ALA A 710 12.88 0.26 10.39
C ALA A 710 11.84 -0.82 10.06
N ARG A 711 12.22 -2.11 10.18
CA ARG A 711 11.31 -3.25 10.02
C ARG A 711 10.35 -3.42 11.20
N ALA A 712 10.81 -3.17 12.43
CA ALA A 712 9.97 -3.26 13.63
C ALA A 712 8.90 -2.15 13.71
N ILE A 713 9.22 -0.93 13.26
CA ILE A 713 8.28 0.22 13.28
C ILE A 713 7.31 0.26 12.10
N ALA A 714 7.52 -0.52 11.03
CA ALA A 714 6.72 -0.49 9.81
C ALA A 714 5.20 -0.71 10.00
N PRO A 715 4.72 -1.40 11.06
CA PRO A 715 3.30 -1.42 11.39
C PRO A 715 2.71 -0.05 11.77
N ALA A 716 3.49 0.83 12.39
CA ALA A 716 3.05 2.15 12.87
C ALA A 716 3.50 3.32 11.98
N TYR A 717 4.43 3.09 11.05
CA TYR A 717 5.13 4.15 10.31
C TYR A 717 5.10 3.95 8.80
N LEU A 718 4.64 4.98 8.09
CA LEU A 718 4.65 5.05 6.63
C LEU A 718 5.46 6.26 6.17
N ARG A 719 6.46 6.05 5.30
CA ARG A 719 7.22 7.11 4.62
C ARG A 719 7.50 6.76 3.17
N ARG A 720 7.32 7.74 2.29
CA ARG A 720 7.70 7.76 0.87
C ARG A 720 8.46 9.05 0.56
N ASN A 721 9.38 9.01 -0.41
CA ASN A 721 10.11 10.19 -0.87
C ASN A 721 9.45 10.76 -2.15
N GLN A 722 9.70 12.03 -2.48
CA GLN A 722 9.14 12.68 -3.67
C GLN A 722 9.46 11.92 -4.97
N VAL A 723 10.74 11.59 -5.17
CA VAL A 723 11.24 10.87 -6.36
C VAL A 723 10.67 9.47 -6.55
N ASP A 724 10.17 8.86 -5.47
CA ASP A 724 9.57 7.54 -5.51
C ASP A 724 8.12 7.58 -6.04
N VAL A 725 7.39 8.70 -5.84
CA VAL A 725 5.93 8.77 -6.06
C VAL A 725 5.41 10.01 -6.83
N LEU A 726 6.28 10.91 -7.30
CA LEU A 726 5.92 12.08 -8.11
C LEU A 726 6.81 12.25 -9.36
N ASP A 727 6.16 12.36 -10.51
CA ASP A 727 6.79 12.37 -11.86
C ASP A 727 6.48 13.65 -12.66
N GLU A 728 5.62 14.47 -12.07
CA GLU A 728 5.21 15.80 -12.52
C GLU A 728 6.08 16.90 -11.91
N LEU A 729 6.84 16.58 -10.86
CA LEU A 729 7.86 17.49 -10.36
C LEU A 729 8.93 17.62 -11.43
N PRO A 730 9.24 18.85 -11.89
CA PRO A 730 10.30 19.08 -12.86
C PRO A 730 11.67 18.87 -12.19
N GLU A 731 12.74 18.98 -12.97
CA GLU A 731 14.10 18.83 -12.43
C GLU A 731 14.40 19.89 -11.34
N LYS A 732 14.96 19.44 -10.21
CA LYS A 732 15.59 20.30 -9.20
C LYS A 732 17.10 20.26 -9.40
N LEU A 733 17.70 21.41 -9.65
CA LEU A 733 19.15 21.61 -9.58
C LEU A 733 19.48 22.31 -8.27
N GLU A 734 20.44 21.78 -7.51
CA GLU A 734 21.07 22.47 -6.38
C GLU A 734 22.51 22.77 -6.76
N GLU A 735 22.93 24.02 -6.57
CA GLU A 735 24.26 24.53 -6.89
C GLU A 735 24.81 25.28 -5.68
N ASP A 736 26.05 24.97 -5.32
CA ASP A 736 26.78 25.59 -4.21
C ASP A 736 27.70 26.69 -4.80
N ASP A 737 27.18 27.92 -4.86
CA ASP A 737 27.86 29.10 -5.36
C ASP A 737 28.94 29.55 -4.36
N ILE A 738 30.21 29.24 -4.66
CA ILE A 738 31.37 29.77 -3.93
C ILE A 738 31.58 31.23 -4.32
N VAL A 739 31.54 32.13 -3.34
CA VAL A 739 31.65 33.58 -3.51
C VAL A 739 32.94 34.08 -2.87
N GLU A 740 33.88 34.54 -3.69
CA GLU A 740 35.10 35.23 -3.27
C GLU A 740 34.75 36.56 -2.59
N LEU A 741 35.36 36.84 -1.43
CA LEU A 741 35.06 38.05 -0.64
C LEU A 741 35.71 39.31 -1.25
N THR A 742 35.02 40.46 -1.21
CA THR A 742 35.70 41.74 -1.47
C THR A 742 36.66 42.07 -0.33
N ALA A 743 37.59 43.00 -0.58
CA ALA A 743 38.47 43.54 0.47
C ALA A 743 37.69 44.24 1.61
N GLY A 744 36.43 44.64 1.40
CA GLY A 744 35.53 45.12 2.44
C GLY A 744 34.95 43.98 3.28
N ASP A 745 34.49 42.92 2.63
CA ASP A 745 33.95 41.71 3.29
C ASP A 745 35.04 41.02 4.12
N GLU A 746 36.26 40.90 3.58
CA GLU A 746 37.45 40.40 4.29
C GLU A 746 37.77 41.18 5.57
N ALA A 747 37.59 42.50 5.55
CA ALA A 747 37.86 43.36 6.71
C ALA A 747 36.77 43.17 7.78
N ALA A 748 35.50 43.21 7.37
CA ALA A 748 34.35 42.96 8.26
C ALA A 748 34.39 41.55 8.86
N TYR A 749 34.76 40.54 8.08
CA TYR A 749 34.88 39.15 8.54
C TYR A 749 36.01 38.99 9.55
N ARG A 750 37.17 39.60 9.28
CA ARG A 750 38.32 39.59 10.20
C ARG A 750 38.02 40.32 11.51
N GLU A 751 37.21 41.37 11.50
CA GLU A 751 36.70 42.04 12.71
C GLU A 751 35.66 41.19 13.47
N ALA A 752 34.79 40.47 12.76
CA ALA A 752 33.86 39.53 13.37
C ALA A 752 34.57 38.35 14.08
N VAL A 753 35.63 37.80 13.46
CA VAL A 753 36.49 36.77 14.07
C VAL A 753 37.28 37.34 15.27
N ALA A 754 37.76 38.59 15.17
CA ALA A 754 38.46 39.27 16.27
C ALA A 754 37.56 39.47 17.50
N SER A 755 36.29 39.84 17.28
CA SER A 755 35.28 40.00 18.35
C SER A 755 34.69 38.68 18.85
N GLY A 756 34.82 37.59 18.07
CA GLY A 756 34.26 36.27 18.41
C GLY A 756 32.74 36.19 18.22
N SER A 757 32.14 37.10 17.45
CA SER A 757 30.71 37.09 17.15
C SER A 757 30.40 36.15 15.98
N TRP A 758 29.93 34.95 16.31
CA TRP A 758 29.42 33.96 15.34
C TRP A 758 28.36 34.56 14.41
N MET A 759 27.47 35.38 14.95
CA MET A 759 26.39 36.00 14.17
C MET A 759 26.89 37.18 13.32
N ALA A 760 27.99 37.84 13.65
CA ALA A 760 28.63 38.80 12.73
C ALA A 760 29.42 38.07 11.63
N MET A 761 30.12 36.98 11.95
CA MET A 761 30.88 36.17 10.98
C MET A 761 29.99 35.72 9.81
N ARG A 762 28.78 35.20 10.10
CA ARG A 762 27.79 34.77 9.09
C ARG A 762 27.15 35.91 8.27
N ARG A 763 27.39 37.18 8.62
CA ARG A 763 26.83 38.37 7.95
C ARG A 763 27.88 39.28 7.29
N ALA A 764 29.17 39.03 7.50
CA ALA A 764 30.24 39.91 7.03
C ALA A 764 30.15 40.22 5.52
N ALA A 765 29.92 39.19 4.70
CA ALA A 765 29.78 39.29 3.24
C ALA A 765 28.47 39.94 2.73
N PHE A 766 27.68 40.54 3.64
CA PHE A 766 26.47 41.32 3.35
C PHE A 766 26.50 42.74 3.94
N LEU A 767 27.27 42.97 5.02
CA LEU A 767 27.27 44.23 5.77
C LEU A 767 28.48 45.12 5.49
N ALA A 768 29.44 44.67 4.68
CA ALA A 768 30.64 45.42 4.36
C ALA A 768 30.33 46.80 3.75
N GLY A 769 30.71 47.87 4.46
CA GLY A 769 30.46 49.26 4.02
C GLY A 769 28.99 49.70 4.05
N TRP A 770 28.04 48.83 4.43
CA TRP A 770 26.64 49.19 4.58
C TRP A 770 26.43 50.05 5.82
N GLN A 771 25.56 51.06 5.69
CA GLN A 771 25.02 51.81 6.82
C GLN A 771 23.50 51.89 6.61
N PRO A 772 22.67 51.48 7.58
CA PRO A 772 21.23 51.60 7.45
C PRO A 772 20.85 53.07 7.27
N PRO A 773 19.79 53.39 6.48
CA PRO A 773 19.28 54.74 6.37
C PRO A 773 19.02 55.34 7.76
N GLN A 774 19.58 56.51 8.02
CA GLN A 774 19.27 57.24 9.25
C GLN A 774 17.84 57.76 9.14
N ASP A 775 16.92 57.18 9.93
CA ASP A 775 15.59 57.75 10.13
C ASP A 775 15.74 59.20 10.61
N THR A 776 15.42 60.15 9.74
CA THR A 776 15.19 61.53 10.16
C THR A 776 13.95 61.53 11.03
N ALA A 777 14.15 61.56 12.34
CA ALA A 777 13.05 61.71 13.30
C ALA A 777 12.17 62.91 12.89
N PRO A 778 10.83 62.79 13.00
CA PRO A 778 9.93 63.88 12.64
C PRO A 778 10.25 65.12 13.48
N ASP A 779 10.21 66.30 12.85
CA ASP A 779 10.55 67.57 13.50
C ASP A 779 9.81 67.73 14.85
N ASP A 780 10.59 67.84 15.93
CA ASP A 780 10.08 68.10 17.28
C ASP A 780 9.47 69.52 17.33
N PRO A 781 8.13 69.68 17.46
CA PRO A 781 7.50 70.98 17.35
C PRO A 781 7.70 71.86 18.59
N ASP A 782 8.15 71.29 19.72
CA ASP A 782 8.05 71.91 21.05
C ASP A 782 9.35 72.57 21.54
N ARG A 783 10.36 72.69 20.65
CA ARG A 783 11.63 73.37 20.96
C ARG A 783 11.49 74.90 20.92
N LEU A 784 10.82 75.43 21.95
CA LEU A 784 10.69 76.86 22.24
C LEU A 784 12.04 77.54 22.56
N ASP A 785 12.01 78.86 22.49
CA ASP A 785 13.15 79.79 22.54
C ASP A 785 14.10 79.62 23.73
N ASP A 786 15.40 79.84 23.47
CA ASP A 786 16.14 80.88 24.22
C ASP A 786 17.30 81.45 23.37
N PRO A 787 17.55 82.79 23.31
CA PRO A 787 18.46 83.38 22.32
C PRO A 787 19.73 84.04 22.92
N GLU A 788 20.89 83.39 22.82
CA GLU A 788 22.23 84.00 22.96
C GLU A 788 23.29 83.08 22.29
N GLY A 789 24.40 83.56 21.71
CA GLY A 789 24.83 84.95 21.59
C GLY A 789 26.34 85.17 21.44
N ALA A 790 27.05 84.42 20.57
CA ALA A 790 28.46 84.71 20.29
C ALA A 790 28.95 84.22 18.91
N ALA A 791 29.54 85.12 18.13
CA ALA A 791 30.52 84.76 17.10
C ALA A 791 31.92 84.90 17.69
N VAL A 792 32.81 83.94 17.45
CA VAL A 792 34.24 84.00 17.82
C VAL A 792 35.07 83.61 16.58
N GLU A 793 36.26 84.18 16.50
CA GLU A 793 37.05 84.30 15.27
C GLU A 793 37.84 83.03 14.88
N GLN A 794 38.48 83.13 13.72
CA GLN A 794 39.41 82.15 13.16
C GLN A 794 40.72 82.13 13.96
N ASP A 795 41.32 80.95 14.16
CA ASP A 795 42.76 80.83 14.45
C ASP A 795 43.43 79.86 13.45
N PRO A 796 44.27 80.35 12.52
CA PRO A 796 44.83 79.55 11.45
C PRO A 796 46.16 78.88 11.84
N GLY A 797 46.08 77.78 12.58
CA GLY A 797 46.98 76.64 12.35
C GLY A 797 47.64 76.00 13.57
N HIS A 798 47.53 74.66 13.64
CA HIS A 798 48.55 73.77 14.16
C HIS A 798 48.71 72.59 13.18
N ALA A 799 49.92 72.05 13.05
CA ALA A 799 50.30 71.21 11.92
C ALA A 799 50.22 69.69 12.20
N ALA A 800 49.94 68.95 11.12
CA ALA A 800 50.40 67.58 10.89
C ALA A 800 50.24 66.54 12.03
N ALA A 801 49.00 66.08 12.22
CA ALA A 801 48.76 64.66 12.52
C ALA A 801 48.26 63.97 11.23
N GLY A 802 48.66 62.73 10.99
CA GLY A 802 48.30 62.02 9.76
C GLY A 802 46.80 61.77 9.67
N ARG A 803 46.18 62.13 8.53
CA ARG A 803 44.89 61.52 8.17
C ARG A 803 45.13 60.01 8.01
N PRO A 804 44.28 59.13 8.55
CA PRO A 804 44.23 57.75 8.04
C PRO A 804 43.97 57.81 6.53
N ALA A 805 44.45 56.81 5.79
CA ALA A 805 44.10 56.69 4.38
C ALA A 805 42.57 56.73 4.25
N ALA A 806 42.05 57.47 3.26
CA ALA A 806 40.61 57.45 3.01
C ALA A 806 40.19 56.00 2.76
N ALA A 807 39.17 55.53 3.49
CA ALA A 807 38.62 54.21 3.27
C ALA A 807 38.25 54.06 1.78
N PRO A 808 38.45 52.88 1.18
CA PRO A 808 37.93 52.65 -0.15
C PRO A 808 36.43 52.95 -0.17
N ALA A 809 35.93 53.53 -1.26
CA ALA A 809 34.50 53.72 -1.43
C ALA A 809 33.79 52.37 -1.25
N PRO A 810 32.61 52.32 -0.60
CA PRO A 810 31.93 51.07 -0.33
C PRO A 810 31.66 50.34 -1.65
N SER A 811 32.35 49.23 -1.84
CA SER A 811 32.04 48.26 -2.88
C SER A 811 30.77 47.53 -2.47
N MET A 812 30.05 46.99 -3.44
CA MET A 812 28.94 46.09 -3.15
C MET A 812 29.48 44.85 -2.41
N PRO A 813 28.84 44.39 -1.32
CA PRO A 813 29.25 43.15 -0.65
C PRO A 813 29.15 41.96 -1.61
N ALA A 814 30.14 41.07 -1.63
CA ALA A 814 30.28 40.07 -2.69
C ALA A 814 29.04 39.16 -2.88
N LYS A 815 28.37 38.78 -1.78
CA LYS A 815 27.14 37.98 -1.88
C LYS A 815 25.94 38.77 -2.39
N VAL A 816 25.90 40.09 -2.21
CA VAL A 816 24.85 40.95 -2.79
C VAL A 816 25.03 41.06 -4.31
N GLU A 817 26.28 41.18 -4.77
CA GLU A 817 26.62 41.18 -6.19
C GLU A 817 26.19 39.86 -6.86
N ARG A 818 26.54 38.70 -6.28
CA ARG A 818 26.10 37.40 -6.81
C ARG A 818 24.56 37.20 -6.76
N ILE A 819 23.85 37.77 -5.79
CA ILE A 819 22.38 37.74 -5.76
C ILE A 819 21.80 38.55 -6.93
N LEU A 820 22.38 39.72 -7.24
CA LEU A 820 21.96 40.52 -8.39
C LEU A 820 22.20 39.77 -9.70
N ASP A 821 23.38 39.14 -9.90
CA ASP A 821 23.64 38.29 -11.07
C ASP A 821 22.56 37.21 -11.25
N ILE A 822 22.25 36.44 -10.19
CA ILE A 822 21.24 35.37 -10.22
C ILE A 822 19.84 35.92 -10.53
N VAL A 823 19.52 37.14 -10.08
CA VAL A 823 18.25 37.80 -10.39
C VAL A 823 18.18 38.25 -11.85
N GLU A 824 19.29 38.71 -12.44
CA GLU A 824 19.33 39.11 -13.86
C GLU A 824 19.40 37.91 -14.81
N GLU A 825 20.10 36.83 -14.43
CA GLU A 825 20.00 35.51 -15.05
C GLU A 825 18.53 35.02 -15.04
N ALA A 826 17.85 35.11 -13.91
CA ALA A 826 16.45 34.72 -13.77
C ALA A 826 15.50 35.61 -14.58
N GLU A 827 15.72 36.92 -14.63
CA GLU A 827 14.97 37.86 -15.47
C GLU A 827 15.10 37.48 -16.95
N SER A 828 16.32 37.21 -17.43
CA SER A 828 16.60 36.77 -18.80
C SER A 828 15.96 35.42 -19.17
N ALA A 829 15.74 34.55 -18.19
CA ALA A 829 15.15 33.23 -18.34
C ALA A 829 13.62 33.19 -18.16
N ASP A 830 12.96 34.34 -18.01
CA ASP A 830 11.53 34.47 -17.69
C ASP A 830 11.16 33.78 -16.36
N ARG A 831 11.95 34.03 -15.30
CA ARG A 831 11.80 33.39 -13.98
C ARG A 831 11.65 34.43 -12.87
N LYS A 832 11.18 33.96 -11.72
CA LYS A 832 10.94 34.73 -10.49
C LYS A 832 11.72 34.08 -9.35
N VAL A 833 12.21 34.93 -8.45
CA VAL A 833 13.19 34.57 -7.42
C VAL A 833 12.58 34.67 -6.03
N ILE A 834 12.97 33.75 -5.14
CA ILE A 834 12.82 33.92 -3.69
C ILE A 834 14.20 33.86 -3.03
N VAL A 835 14.52 34.86 -2.21
CA VAL A 835 15.77 34.91 -1.44
C VAL A 835 15.46 34.67 0.02
N PHE A 836 16.10 33.65 0.59
CA PHE A 836 16.00 33.26 1.98
C PHE A 836 17.28 33.62 2.74
N THR A 837 17.15 34.30 3.87
CA THR A 837 18.22 34.51 4.87
C THR A 837 17.67 34.30 6.28
N TYR A 838 18.52 33.96 7.24
CA TYR A 838 18.17 33.92 8.66
C TYR A 838 17.98 35.33 9.27
N PHE A 839 18.65 36.34 8.71
CA PHE A 839 18.92 37.63 9.34
C PHE A 839 18.02 38.76 8.83
N LEU A 840 17.64 39.70 9.71
CA LEU A 840 16.75 40.82 9.34
C LEU A 840 17.50 41.96 8.66
N ASP A 841 18.68 42.32 9.19
CA ASP A 841 19.57 43.34 8.64
C ASP A 841 20.09 42.98 7.22
N VAL A 842 20.18 41.68 6.90
CA VAL A 842 20.47 41.22 5.53
C VAL A 842 19.26 41.41 4.61
N LEU A 843 18.01 41.29 5.10
CA LEU A 843 16.83 41.63 4.29
C LEU A 843 16.81 43.14 3.96
N ASP A 844 17.17 44.00 4.91
CA ASP A 844 17.22 45.45 4.70
C ASP A 844 18.28 45.84 3.64
N VAL A 845 19.46 45.22 3.68
CA VAL A 845 20.50 45.35 2.64
C VAL A 845 19.97 44.90 1.27
N LEU A 846 19.40 43.71 1.20
CA LEU A 846 18.90 43.17 -0.08
C LEU A 846 17.75 44.00 -0.63
N GLN A 847 16.87 44.52 0.23
CA GLN A 847 15.78 45.42 -0.18
C GLN A 847 16.31 46.75 -0.73
N HIS A 848 17.43 47.28 -0.20
CA HIS A 848 18.08 48.46 -0.76
C HIS A 848 18.69 48.19 -2.15
N TYR A 849 19.49 47.13 -2.29
CA TYR A 849 20.25 46.87 -3.53
C TYR A 849 19.39 46.28 -4.67
N LEU A 850 18.33 45.55 -4.37
CA LEU A 850 17.38 45.02 -5.37
C LEU A 850 16.30 46.05 -5.75
N GLY A 851 15.99 47.00 -4.87
CA GLY A 851 15.05 48.10 -5.11
C GLY A 851 13.67 47.64 -5.61
N ASP A 852 13.19 48.26 -6.69
CA ASP A 852 11.86 48.02 -7.27
C ASP A 852 11.64 46.57 -7.77
N ARG A 853 12.67 45.72 -7.82
CA ARG A 853 12.53 44.28 -8.09
C ARG A 853 11.86 43.53 -6.93
N VAL A 854 11.87 44.09 -5.70
CA VAL A 854 11.33 43.43 -4.50
C VAL A 854 9.83 43.65 -4.37
N VAL A 855 9.05 42.57 -4.45
CA VAL A 855 7.58 42.62 -4.31
C VAL A 855 7.08 42.52 -2.87
N GLY A 856 7.96 42.21 -1.93
CA GLY A 856 7.65 42.12 -0.51
C GLY A 856 8.77 41.46 0.31
N THR A 857 8.68 41.63 1.64
CA THR A 857 9.66 41.14 2.61
C THR A 857 8.96 40.43 3.77
N ILE A 858 9.06 39.10 3.82
CA ILE A 858 8.38 38.26 4.82
C ILE A 858 9.29 38.06 6.05
N THR A 859 8.98 38.76 7.13
CA THR A 859 9.68 38.61 8.43
C THR A 859 8.79 37.89 9.46
N GLY A 860 9.36 37.58 10.64
CA GLY A 860 8.61 37.01 11.75
C GLY A 860 7.38 37.83 12.21
N SER A 861 7.39 39.15 12.04
CA SER A 861 6.30 40.05 12.48
C SER A 861 5.17 40.22 11.47
N VAL A 862 5.38 39.92 10.18
CA VAL A 862 4.33 40.02 9.14
C VAL A 862 3.21 39.03 9.44
N SER A 863 1.95 39.48 9.44
CA SER A 863 0.81 38.59 9.72
C SER A 863 0.56 37.58 8.58
N ALA A 864 0.01 36.41 8.90
CA ALA A 864 -0.20 35.35 7.90
C ALA A 864 -1.06 35.76 6.67
N PRO A 865 -2.10 36.62 6.78
CA PRO A 865 -2.78 37.18 5.61
C PRO A 865 -1.85 38.02 4.73
N GLN A 866 -1.07 38.95 5.32
CA GLN A 866 -0.11 39.79 4.58
C GLN A 866 0.99 38.98 3.90
N ARG A 867 1.44 37.86 4.51
CA ARG A 867 2.37 36.93 3.84
C ARG A 867 1.76 36.30 2.58
N GLN A 868 0.45 36.05 2.57
CA GLN A 868 -0.23 35.54 1.38
C GLN A 868 -0.38 36.65 0.32
N GLU A 869 -0.72 37.88 0.71
CA GLU A 869 -0.79 39.03 -0.20
C GLU A 869 0.55 39.26 -0.95
N MET A 870 1.69 39.16 -0.25
CA MET A 870 3.03 39.25 -0.86
C MET A 870 3.34 38.09 -1.83
N VAL A 871 2.88 36.87 -1.51
CA VAL A 871 3.03 35.69 -2.38
C VAL A 871 2.15 35.77 -3.62
N ASP A 872 0.93 36.28 -3.48
CA ASP A 872 0.00 36.49 -4.59
C ASP A 872 0.48 37.64 -5.50
N ALA A 873 1.10 38.68 -4.92
CA ALA A 873 1.80 39.73 -5.66
C ALA A 873 2.98 39.19 -6.47
N LEU A 874 3.82 38.30 -5.90
CA LEU A 874 4.85 37.58 -6.66
C LEU A 874 4.23 36.76 -7.80
N GLY A 875 3.05 36.16 -7.58
CA GLY A 875 2.26 35.49 -8.61
C GLY A 875 1.95 36.39 -9.81
N ALA A 876 1.51 37.63 -9.56
CA ALA A 876 1.10 38.60 -10.57
C ALA A 876 2.26 39.43 -11.19
N ALA A 877 3.43 39.50 -10.54
CA ALA A 877 4.59 40.28 -10.97
C ALA A 877 5.21 39.82 -12.31
N PRO A 878 6.06 40.64 -12.97
CA PRO A 878 6.87 40.21 -14.12
C PRO A 878 7.98 39.20 -13.74
N ALA A 879 8.76 38.74 -14.73
CA ALA A 879 10.04 38.09 -14.49
C ALA A 879 11.05 39.03 -13.80
N GLY A 880 12.11 38.48 -13.20
CA GLY A 880 13.08 39.24 -12.38
C GLY A 880 12.56 39.69 -11.01
N ALA A 881 11.25 39.55 -10.76
CA ALA A 881 10.64 39.87 -9.47
C ALA A 881 11.16 38.97 -8.34
N VAL A 882 11.46 39.59 -7.19
CA VAL A 882 12.05 38.95 -6.01
C VAL A 882 11.11 39.05 -4.82
N LEU A 883 10.86 37.93 -4.15
CA LEU A 883 10.28 37.91 -2.80
C LEU A 883 11.41 37.68 -1.78
N LEU A 884 11.58 38.59 -0.84
CA LEU A 884 12.53 38.43 0.27
C LEU A 884 11.85 37.73 1.44
N ALA A 885 12.52 36.79 2.09
CA ALA A 885 11.95 36.06 3.22
C ALA A 885 12.98 35.69 4.29
N GLN A 886 12.65 35.95 5.56
CA GLN A 886 13.37 35.32 6.66
C GLN A 886 13.07 33.81 6.64
N ILE A 887 14.08 32.95 6.55
CA ILE A 887 13.91 31.52 6.28
C ILE A 887 13.06 30.81 7.36
N THR A 888 13.16 31.26 8.61
CA THR A 888 12.35 30.82 9.76
C THR A 888 10.87 31.25 9.69
N ALA A 889 10.55 32.29 8.92
CA ALA A 889 9.20 32.85 8.78
C ALA A 889 8.53 32.48 7.44
N GLY A 890 9.31 32.35 6.36
CA GLY A 890 8.85 31.96 5.03
C GLY A 890 8.88 30.44 4.76
N GLY A 891 9.77 29.70 5.44
CA GLY A 891 9.93 28.25 5.27
C GLY A 891 8.77 27.39 5.81
N VAL A 892 7.74 27.99 6.41
CA VAL A 892 6.61 27.28 7.05
C VAL A 892 5.26 27.81 6.55
N GLY A 893 4.38 26.90 6.12
CA GLY A 893 2.95 27.18 5.87
C GLY A 893 2.57 27.86 4.55
N LEU A 894 3.52 28.42 3.79
CA LEU A 894 3.25 29.12 2.53
C LEU A 894 3.29 28.19 1.29
N ASN A 895 2.72 28.68 0.18
CA ASN A 895 2.80 28.08 -1.14
C ASN A 895 3.39 29.10 -2.14
N ILE A 896 4.63 28.90 -2.59
CA ILE A 896 5.40 29.90 -3.35
C ILE A 896 5.81 29.33 -4.72
N GLN A 897 4.91 28.58 -5.36
CA GLN A 897 5.13 27.94 -6.66
C GLN A 897 5.36 28.93 -7.83
N ALA A 898 5.04 30.22 -7.63
CA ALA A 898 5.37 31.27 -8.60
C ALA A 898 6.89 31.51 -8.75
N ALA A 899 7.69 31.20 -7.72
CA ALA A 899 9.14 31.21 -7.82
C ALA A 899 9.65 29.90 -8.44
N SER A 900 10.68 30.00 -9.28
CA SER A 900 11.41 28.84 -9.81
C SER A 900 12.94 28.96 -9.66
N VAL A 901 13.42 30.07 -9.12
CA VAL A 901 14.79 30.25 -8.65
C VAL A 901 14.72 30.53 -7.15
N ILE A 902 15.54 29.83 -6.38
CA ILE A 902 15.64 29.95 -4.93
C ILE A 902 17.07 30.31 -4.61
N VAL A 903 17.29 31.32 -3.78
CA VAL A 903 18.62 31.66 -3.25
C VAL A 903 18.63 31.50 -1.74
N LEU A 904 19.55 30.69 -1.23
CA LEU A 904 19.88 30.57 0.17
C LEU A 904 21.11 31.47 0.41
N ALA A 905 20.88 32.63 1.01
CA ALA A 905 21.88 33.69 1.15
C ALA A 905 23.06 33.26 2.05
N GLU A 906 22.79 32.42 3.05
CA GLU A 906 23.81 31.74 3.84
C GLU A 906 23.37 30.33 4.24
N PRO A 907 24.29 29.37 4.45
CA PRO A 907 23.93 28.01 4.85
C PRO A 907 23.39 27.97 6.29
N GLN A 908 22.59 26.95 6.61
CA GLN A 908 21.92 26.83 7.91
C GLN A 908 22.47 25.67 8.76
N VAL A 909 22.58 25.89 10.08
CA VAL A 909 23.05 24.87 11.04
C VAL A 909 22.16 23.62 11.07
N LYS A 910 20.88 23.76 10.67
CA LYS A 910 19.93 22.66 10.51
C LYS A 910 19.51 22.58 9.03
N PRO A 911 20.06 21.64 8.23
CA PRO A 911 19.80 21.57 6.79
C PRO A 911 18.32 21.48 6.41
N THR A 912 17.49 20.88 7.26
CA THR A 912 16.05 20.78 7.02
C THR A 912 15.30 22.11 7.05
N ILE A 913 15.88 23.20 7.55
CA ILE A 913 15.32 24.54 7.40
C ILE A 913 15.43 24.98 5.93
N GLU A 914 16.51 24.58 5.23
CA GLU A 914 16.65 24.75 3.78
C GLU A 914 15.66 23.84 3.05
N ASP A 915 15.58 22.54 3.38
CA ASP A 915 14.61 21.62 2.76
C ASP A 915 13.15 22.10 2.92
N GLN A 916 12.79 22.59 4.11
CA GLN A 916 11.46 23.14 4.41
C GLN A 916 11.14 24.39 3.59
N ALA A 917 12.15 25.20 3.27
CA ALA A 917 12.03 26.40 2.45
C ALA A 917 11.97 26.06 0.95
N ILE A 918 12.86 25.17 0.46
CA ILE A 918 12.87 24.65 -0.92
C ILE A 918 11.52 24.02 -1.26
N ALA A 919 10.95 23.22 -0.36
CA ALA A 919 9.65 22.58 -0.52
C ALA A 919 8.44 23.55 -0.57
N ARG A 920 8.64 24.87 -0.41
CA ARG A 920 7.60 25.89 -0.65
C ARG A 920 7.43 26.24 -2.12
N ALA A 921 8.47 26.08 -2.93
CA ALA A 921 8.42 26.27 -4.39
C ALA A 921 8.53 24.93 -5.15
N PHE A 922 9.31 23.96 -4.64
CA PHE A 922 9.44 22.61 -5.18
C PHE A 922 8.39 21.66 -4.58
N ARG A 923 7.18 21.67 -5.17
CA ARG A 923 6.00 20.92 -4.69
C ARG A 923 4.96 20.74 -5.81
N MET A 924 4.10 19.71 -5.70
CA MET A 924 3.04 19.35 -6.68
C MET A 924 2.27 20.56 -7.22
N GLY A 925 2.35 20.80 -8.54
CA GLY A 925 1.82 21.99 -9.21
C GLY A 925 2.88 23.02 -9.61
N GLN A 926 4.15 22.81 -9.24
CA GLN A 926 5.28 23.46 -9.89
C GLN A 926 5.47 22.88 -11.30
N THR A 927 5.63 23.73 -12.31
CA THR A 927 5.75 23.32 -13.72
C THR A 927 7.08 23.71 -14.37
N ARG A 928 7.85 24.62 -13.76
CA ARG A 928 9.20 25.01 -14.23
C ARG A 928 10.26 24.34 -13.37
N LYS A 929 11.38 23.93 -13.99
CA LYS A 929 12.58 23.45 -13.28
C LYS A 929 12.94 24.41 -12.14
N VAL A 930 13.30 23.86 -10.97
CA VAL A 930 13.69 24.67 -9.82
C VAL A 930 15.20 24.67 -9.70
N HIS A 931 15.81 25.86 -9.70
CA HIS A 931 17.22 26.02 -9.38
C HIS A 931 17.34 26.55 -7.95
N VAL A 932 18.25 25.98 -7.17
CA VAL A 932 18.54 26.39 -5.79
C VAL A 932 20.02 26.75 -5.71
N HIS A 933 20.29 28.03 -5.51
CA HIS A 933 21.61 28.59 -5.31
C HIS A 933 21.89 28.69 -3.82
N ARG A 934 22.99 28.10 -3.34
CA ARG A 934 23.44 28.21 -1.95
C ARG A 934 24.74 29.00 -1.91
N LEU A 935 24.67 30.25 -1.42
CA LEU A 935 25.81 31.16 -1.44
C LEU A 935 26.73 30.90 -0.25
N ILE A 936 28.00 30.62 -0.54
CA ILE A 936 29.02 30.23 0.44
C ILE A 936 30.18 31.22 0.32
N GLY A 937 30.53 31.93 1.40
CA GLY A 937 31.72 32.78 1.39
C GLY A 937 32.99 31.93 1.37
N ALA A 938 33.81 32.09 0.33
CA ALA A 938 35.10 31.40 0.20
C ALA A 938 36.04 31.76 1.35
N ASP A 939 36.70 30.76 1.94
CA ASP A 939 37.60 30.92 3.08
C ASP A 939 36.89 31.61 4.29
N THR A 940 35.63 31.21 4.58
CA THR A 940 34.83 31.72 5.72
C THR A 940 34.14 30.63 6.56
N VAL A 941 33.45 31.10 7.61
CA VAL A 941 32.50 30.38 8.47
C VAL A 941 31.50 29.48 7.71
N ASP A 942 31.11 29.84 6.50
CA ASP A 942 30.12 29.09 5.72
C ASP A 942 30.68 27.73 5.27
N GLU A 943 31.91 27.71 4.76
CA GLU A 943 32.60 26.47 4.36
C GLU A 943 32.85 25.58 5.57
N ARG A 944 33.38 26.13 6.67
CA ARG A 944 33.65 25.38 7.91
C ARG A 944 32.37 24.77 8.50
N MET A 945 31.25 25.51 8.45
CA MET A 945 29.95 25.00 8.87
C MET A 945 29.47 23.84 7.98
N LEU A 946 29.66 23.93 6.66
CA LEU A 946 29.30 22.84 5.74
C LEU A 946 30.22 21.61 5.88
N GLU A 947 31.53 21.80 6.06
CA GLU A 947 32.49 20.72 6.35
C GLU A 947 32.11 19.93 7.59
N ILE A 948 31.77 20.61 8.70
CA ILE A 948 31.43 19.97 9.98
C ILE A 948 30.04 19.30 9.92
N LEU A 949 29.10 19.81 9.11
CA LEU A 949 27.76 19.23 8.93
C LEU A 949 27.70 18.10 7.89
N ALA A 950 28.65 18.04 6.95
CA ALA A 950 28.69 17.05 5.87
C ALA A 950 28.57 15.57 6.33
N PRO A 951 29.26 15.09 7.40
CA PRO A 951 29.11 13.72 7.89
C PRO A 951 27.68 13.37 8.32
N LYS A 952 26.95 14.33 8.89
CA LYS A 952 25.54 14.16 9.28
C LYS A 952 24.63 14.10 8.05
N ARG A 953 24.86 14.96 7.05
CA ARG A 953 24.11 14.96 5.78
C ARG A 953 24.32 13.64 5.01
N ALA A 954 25.56 13.15 4.91
CA ALA A 954 25.87 11.87 4.28
C ALA A 954 25.24 10.67 4.99
N THR A 955 25.18 10.70 6.33
CA THR A 955 24.51 9.65 7.11
C THR A 955 23.00 9.66 6.86
N PHE A 956 22.36 10.84 6.87
CA PHE A 956 20.93 10.99 6.55
C PHE A 956 20.58 10.45 5.15
N ASP A 957 21.35 10.84 4.13
CA ASP A 957 21.17 10.38 2.74
C ASP A 957 21.29 8.86 2.61
N SER A 958 22.20 8.22 3.34
CA SER A 958 22.37 6.76 3.34
C SER A 958 21.21 5.99 3.96
N TYR A 959 20.45 6.62 4.88
CA TYR A 959 19.20 6.09 5.42
C TYR A 959 17.98 6.39 4.53
N ALA A 960 18.02 7.50 3.77
CA ALA A 960 16.93 7.90 2.89
C ALA A 960 16.86 7.07 1.59
N ARG A 961 18.01 6.66 1.04
CA ARG A 961 18.11 5.88 -0.20
C ARG A 961 18.05 4.37 0.06
N ARG A 962 17.04 3.68 -0.49
CA ARG A 962 16.97 2.21 -0.44
C ARG A 962 17.93 1.54 -1.43
N SER A 963 19.13 1.17 -0.98
CA SER A 963 19.75 -0.15 -1.27
C SER A 963 21.16 -0.26 -0.67
N GLU A 964 21.45 -1.41 -0.05
CA GLU A 964 22.79 -1.98 0.21
C GLU A 964 23.98 -1.04 0.55
N VAL A 965 24.38 -1.02 1.83
CA VAL A 965 25.78 -1.29 2.22
C VAL A 965 25.90 -1.67 3.72
N THR A 966 27.01 -2.34 4.05
CA THR A 966 27.31 -3.03 5.32
C THR A 966 27.37 -2.14 6.57
N SER A 967 27.02 -2.72 7.71
CA SER A 967 27.14 -2.14 9.05
C SER A 967 28.58 -1.77 9.46
N SER A 968 28.81 -0.54 9.93
CA SER A 968 29.37 -0.24 11.27
C SER A 968 29.81 1.24 11.45
N THR A 969 29.22 1.94 12.42
CA THR A 969 29.88 2.77 13.46
C THR A 969 28.84 3.34 14.45
N PRO A 970 29.21 3.67 15.70
CA PRO A 970 28.27 4.14 16.73
C PRO A 970 28.12 5.67 16.79
N ASP A 971 27.14 6.12 17.58
CA ASP A 971 27.01 7.44 18.23
C ASP A 971 27.47 8.68 17.45
N ALA A 972 26.54 9.29 16.72
CA ALA A 972 26.69 10.66 16.24
C ALA A 972 26.79 11.62 17.45
N VAL A 973 27.95 12.25 17.63
CA VAL A 973 28.21 13.23 18.69
C VAL A 973 27.34 14.48 18.45
N ASP A 974 26.64 14.93 19.49
CA ASP A 974 25.68 16.03 19.41
C ASP A 974 26.38 17.40 19.40
N ILE A 975 26.65 17.92 18.20
CA ILE A 975 27.19 19.28 18.03
C ILE A 975 26.03 20.28 18.13
N THR A 976 25.79 20.77 19.34
CA THR A 976 24.84 21.87 19.59
C THR A 976 25.28 23.17 18.89
N GLU A 977 24.33 24.07 18.60
CA GLU A 977 24.63 25.39 17.99
C GLU A 977 25.75 26.17 18.71
N PRO A 978 25.77 26.28 20.06
CA PRO A 978 26.90 26.89 20.78
C PRO A 978 28.22 26.13 20.64
N ALA A 979 28.20 24.78 20.58
CA ALA A 979 29.42 23.98 20.43
C ALA A 979 30.01 24.09 19.01
N LEU A 980 29.14 24.15 17.98
CA LEU A 980 29.54 24.41 16.60
C LEU A 980 30.17 25.80 16.48
N ALA A 981 29.48 26.82 17.00
CA ALA A 981 29.97 28.19 17.00
C ALA A 981 31.31 28.34 17.74
N ALA A 982 31.44 27.77 18.95
CA ALA A 982 32.69 27.81 19.71
C ALA A 982 33.86 27.12 19.00
N THR A 983 33.61 25.99 18.33
CA THR A 983 34.63 25.27 17.54
C THR A 983 35.11 26.13 16.37
N ILE A 984 34.19 26.63 15.54
CA ILE A 984 34.55 27.41 14.34
C ILE A 984 35.16 28.77 14.73
N ILE A 985 34.70 29.44 15.80
CA ILE A 985 35.35 30.67 16.30
C ILE A 985 36.81 30.38 16.69
N ALA A 986 37.10 29.27 17.37
CA ALA A 986 38.46 28.93 17.77
C ALA A 986 39.37 28.62 16.56
N GLU A 987 38.87 27.86 15.60
CA GLU A 987 39.60 27.48 14.38
C GLU A 987 39.84 28.69 13.46
N GLU A 988 38.84 29.54 13.27
CA GLU A 988 38.95 30.75 12.43
C GLU A 988 39.86 31.81 13.05
N ARG A 989 39.86 31.95 14.38
CA ARG A 989 40.83 32.78 15.10
C ARG A 989 42.26 32.28 14.89
N ALA A 990 42.47 30.96 14.97
CA ALA A 990 43.77 30.36 14.71
C ALA A 990 44.20 30.54 13.23
N ARG A 991 43.28 30.37 12.27
CA ARG A 991 43.54 30.59 10.82
C ARG A 991 43.95 32.03 10.53
N LEU A 992 43.29 33.02 11.13
CA LEU A 992 43.58 34.44 10.94
C LEU A 992 44.69 35.00 11.88
N GLY A 993 45.32 34.16 12.70
CA GLY A 993 46.46 34.54 13.54
C GLY A 993 46.12 35.33 14.82
N PHE A 994 44.88 35.26 15.28
CA PHE A 994 44.48 35.81 16.58
C PHE A 994 44.84 34.87 17.73
N ASP A 995 45.09 35.43 18.92
CA ASP A 995 45.38 34.62 20.11
C ASP A 995 44.13 33.81 20.52
N ALA A 996 44.32 32.49 20.61
CA ALA A 996 43.32 31.50 21.01
C ALA A 996 43.16 31.39 22.54
N ALA A 997 44.08 31.95 23.33
CA ALA A 997 44.03 31.96 24.79
C ALA A 997 43.40 33.23 25.39
N ALA A 998 43.05 34.22 24.56
CA ALA A 998 42.40 35.45 25.01
C ALA A 998 40.92 35.18 25.37
N PRO A 999 40.47 35.45 26.62
CA PRO A 999 39.08 35.22 27.01
C PRO A 999 38.15 36.22 26.30
N ILE A 1000 37.15 35.68 25.59
CA ILE A 1000 36.10 36.45 24.93
C ILE A 1000 34.80 36.23 25.72
N ALA A 1001 34.03 37.29 25.95
CA ALA A 1001 32.62 37.14 26.31
C ALA A 1001 31.84 36.67 25.07
N THR A 1002 31.79 35.35 24.86
CA THR A 1002 30.99 34.75 23.79
C THR A 1002 29.50 35.04 23.99
N GLU A 1003 28.74 35.08 22.90
CA GLU A 1003 27.28 35.28 22.92
C GLU A 1003 26.52 34.17 23.68
N PHE A 1004 27.20 33.10 24.08
CA PHE A 1004 26.64 31.89 24.71
C PHE A 1004 27.19 31.62 26.14
N GLY A 1005 28.12 32.43 26.65
CA GLY A 1005 28.77 32.24 27.96
C GLY A 1005 29.90 31.20 27.96
N ASP A 1006 30.40 30.85 29.15
CA ASP A 1006 31.50 29.89 29.34
C ASP A 1006 31.10 28.48 28.88
N VAL A 1007 31.42 28.16 27.62
CA VAL A 1007 31.30 26.81 27.04
C VAL A 1007 32.59 26.02 27.29
N PRO A 1008 32.55 24.80 27.87
CA PRO A 1008 33.74 23.97 28.01
C PRO A 1008 34.35 23.63 26.65
N ALA A 1009 35.68 23.74 26.54
CA ALA A 1009 36.39 23.39 25.31
C ALA A 1009 36.13 21.92 24.91
N PRO A 1010 35.86 21.63 23.62
CA PRO A 1010 35.50 20.29 23.17
C PRO A 1010 36.66 19.30 23.35
N ALA A 1011 36.33 18.07 23.75
CA ALA A 1011 37.29 17.04 24.11
C ALA A 1011 37.94 16.37 22.88
N GLY A 1012 38.87 17.07 22.23
CA GLY A 1012 39.94 16.46 21.44
C GLY A 1012 39.52 15.71 20.16
N VAL A 1013 38.97 16.43 19.17
CA VAL A 1013 39.04 15.95 17.78
C VAL A 1013 40.47 16.16 17.27
N ALA A 1014 41.12 15.09 16.81
CA ALA A 1014 42.50 15.16 16.34
C ALA A 1014 42.57 15.74 14.92
N ALA A 1015 43.16 16.93 14.79
CA ALA A 1015 43.33 17.60 13.49
C ALA A 1015 44.20 16.76 12.54
N ALA A 1016 43.64 16.38 11.38
CA ALA A 1016 44.40 15.82 10.27
C ALA A 1016 44.99 16.98 9.45
N PRO A 1017 46.30 16.98 9.14
CA PRO A 1017 46.91 18.10 8.42
C PRO A 1017 46.49 18.10 6.93
N LEU A 1018 46.00 19.25 6.46
CA LEU A 1018 45.69 19.50 5.05
C LEU A 1018 46.98 19.42 4.21
N GLY A 1019 46.97 18.57 3.18
CA GLY A 1019 48.11 18.35 2.30
C GLY A 1019 48.03 19.17 1.03
N ASN A 1020 48.80 20.27 0.94
CA ASN A 1020 48.87 21.10 -0.26
C ASN A 1020 49.32 20.30 -1.49
N THR A 1021 48.50 20.29 -2.54
CA THR A 1021 48.85 19.75 -3.85
C THR A 1021 49.33 20.85 -4.79
N HIS A 1022 50.63 20.90 -5.09
CA HIS A 1022 51.19 21.22 -6.42
C HIS A 1022 52.73 21.23 -6.41
N THR A 1023 53.37 20.35 -7.19
CA THR A 1023 54.61 20.61 -7.96
C THR A 1023 54.97 19.38 -8.81
N ASP A 1024 55.80 19.57 -9.84
CA ASP A 1024 55.85 18.70 -11.02
C ASP A 1024 57.07 17.77 -11.15
N THR A 1025 56.82 16.51 -11.56
CA THR A 1025 57.73 15.62 -12.34
C THR A 1025 59.04 15.09 -11.65
N PRO A 1026 59.83 14.18 -12.28
CA PRO A 1026 59.45 12.81 -12.68
C PRO A 1026 60.53 11.72 -12.34
N LYS A 1027 60.27 10.44 -12.73
CA LYS A 1027 61.19 9.25 -12.73
C LYS A 1027 61.39 8.55 -11.36
N SER A 1028 61.69 7.25 -11.24
CA SER A 1028 61.68 6.09 -12.18
C SER A 1028 61.87 4.74 -11.46
N ALA A 1029 61.40 3.63 -12.06
CA ALA A 1029 61.80 2.22 -11.84
C ALA A 1029 61.80 1.66 -10.38
N GLY A 1030 60.89 0.74 -10.03
CA GLY A 1030 61.14 -0.72 -10.14
C GLY A 1030 61.30 -1.35 -8.73
N THR A 1031 61.33 -2.67 -8.47
CA THR A 1031 61.07 -3.89 -9.27
C THR A 1031 60.88 -5.09 -8.29
N THR A 1032 59.93 -6.00 -8.54
CA THR A 1032 59.71 -7.34 -7.90
C THR A 1032 59.45 -7.43 -6.37
N GLY A 1033 58.66 -8.43 -5.92
CA GLY A 1033 58.57 -8.77 -4.48
C GLY A 1033 57.33 -9.55 -3.95
N ARG A 1034 56.98 -10.71 -4.50
CA ARG A 1034 56.14 -11.74 -3.80
C ARG A 1034 57.09 -12.82 -3.25
N PRO A 1035 56.78 -13.62 -2.20
CA PRO A 1035 55.53 -14.43 -2.15
C PRO A 1035 54.91 -14.79 -0.76
N HIS A 1036 53.75 -15.45 -0.83
CA HIS A 1036 53.13 -16.47 0.07
C HIS A 1036 52.85 -16.25 1.59
N ASN A 1037 51.57 -16.50 1.94
CA ASN A 1037 51.00 -17.49 2.90
C ASN A 1037 52.00 -18.20 3.88
N ALA A 1038 51.64 -18.58 5.11
CA ALA A 1038 50.38 -19.26 5.50
C ALA A 1038 50.04 -19.20 7.02
N GLU A 1039 49.10 -20.05 7.45
CA GLU A 1039 48.41 -20.15 8.76
C GLU A 1039 49.30 -20.56 9.96
N GLY A 1040 48.85 -20.32 11.21
CA GLY A 1040 49.43 -20.98 12.40
C GLY A 1040 49.18 -20.35 13.79
N THR A 1041 48.08 -20.71 14.45
CA THR A 1041 47.93 -20.76 15.94
C THR A 1041 48.45 -22.12 16.48
N PRO A 1042 48.54 -22.42 17.81
CA PRO A 1042 48.28 -21.62 19.03
C PRO A 1042 49.42 -21.72 20.10
N GLY A 1043 49.16 -21.29 21.35
CA GLY A 1043 49.69 -22.00 22.54
C GLY A 1043 50.47 -21.17 23.57
N ALA A 1044 49.91 -21.02 24.77
CA ALA A 1044 50.42 -20.26 25.92
C ALA A 1044 51.64 -20.85 26.64
N GLU A 1045 52.37 -20.00 27.38
CA GLU A 1045 53.04 -20.37 28.64
C GLU A 1045 53.25 -19.13 29.57
N ALA A 1046 53.56 -19.36 30.85
CA ALA A 1046 53.72 -18.39 31.95
C ALA A 1046 55.05 -18.74 32.72
N PRO A 1047 55.40 -18.29 33.96
CA PRO A 1047 54.66 -17.52 35.00
C PRO A 1047 55.50 -16.47 35.83
N ALA A 1048 54.86 -15.93 36.90
CA ALA A 1048 55.44 -15.28 38.11
C ALA A 1048 56.18 -13.93 37.92
N ASP A 1049 56.30 -13.00 38.89
CA ASP A 1049 55.83 -12.86 40.29
C ASP A 1049 55.80 -11.33 40.64
N THR A 1050 55.37 -10.72 41.76
CA THR A 1050 54.99 -11.07 43.16
C THR A 1050 53.93 -10.06 43.69
N ALA A 1051 53.42 -10.21 44.92
CA ALA A 1051 52.64 -9.20 45.68
C ALA A 1051 53.24 -8.96 47.10
N PRO A 1052 52.85 -7.89 47.84
CA PRO A 1052 51.66 -7.90 48.75
C PRO A 1052 50.71 -6.68 48.54
N ALA A 1053 49.40 -6.67 48.87
CA ALA A 1053 48.69 -6.87 50.17
C ALA A 1053 48.92 -5.69 51.16
N GLU A 1054 47.97 -5.13 51.94
CA GLU A 1054 46.71 -5.57 52.61
C GLU A 1054 45.81 -4.33 52.97
N THR A 1055 44.52 -4.33 53.40
CA THR A 1055 43.34 -5.24 53.33
C THR A 1055 42.00 -4.52 53.73
N HIS A 1056 40.85 -5.11 53.31
CA HIS A 1056 39.53 -5.22 54.00
C HIS A 1056 38.50 -4.07 54.29
N HIS A 1057 37.23 -4.45 54.03
CA HIS A 1057 35.98 -4.26 54.82
C HIS A 1057 34.87 -3.25 54.41
N THR A 1058 33.69 -3.45 55.02
CA THR A 1058 32.32 -3.15 54.52
C THR A 1058 31.47 -2.36 55.52
N ALA A 1059 30.57 -1.49 55.02
CA ALA A 1059 29.24 -1.01 55.54
C ALA A 1059 28.88 -1.12 57.05
N PRO A 1060 28.12 -0.16 57.68
CA PRO A 1060 26.86 0.38 57.12
C PRO A 1060 26.38 1.81 57.55
N GLN A 1061 25.21 2.20 57.00
CA GLN A 1061 24.12 3.08 57.51
C GLN A 1061 24.35 4.19 58.58
N SER A 1062 23.86 5.41 58.30
CA SER A 1062 22.81 6.10 59.10
C SER A 1062 22.45 7.53 58.60
N THR A 1063 21.26 8.02 58.98
CA THR A 1063 20.75 9.40 58.78
C THR A 1063 20.36 9.97 60.17
N PRO A 1064 20.41 11.30 60.44
CA PRO A 1064 19.27 12.17 60.08
C PRO A 1064 19.54 13.68 59.80
N ALA A 1065 18.46 14.34 59.39
CA ALA A 1065 18.19 15.75 59.06
C ALA A 1065 18.31 16.77 60.26
N PRO A 1066 17.88 18.06 60.19
CA PRO A 1066 17.28 18.82 59.07
C PRO A 1066 17.95 20.22 58.80
N PRO A 1067 17.29 21.42 58.79
CA PRO A 1067 17.27 22.27 57.58
C PRO A 1067 17.72 23.73 57.79
N GLU A 1068 17.71 24.55 56.73
CA GLU A 1068 17.44 26.00 56.87
C GLU A 1068 16.82 26.59 55.58
N GLU A 1069 16.08 27.70 55.73
CA GLU A 1069 15.30 28.37 54.68
C GLU A 1069 16.05 29.60 54.14
N ASN A 1070 15.69 30.06 52.93
CA ASN A 1070 15.35 31.47 52.67
C ASN A 1070 14.83 31.70 51.23
N THR A 1071 13.57 32.12 51.15
CA THR A 1071 12.99 32.97 50.09
C THR A 1071 13.37 34.45 50.34
N PRO A 1072 13.08 35.42 49.44
CA PRO A 1072 12.31 35.36 48.19
C PRO A 1072 13.15 35.26 46.90
#